data_AF-A0A419AAF7-F1
#
_entry.id   AF-A0A419AAF7-F1
#
_cell.length_a   1.000
_cell.length_b   1.000
_cell.length_c   1.000
_cell.angle_alpha   90.00
_cell.angle_beta   90.00
_cell.angle_gamma   90.00
#
_symmetry.space_group_name_H-M   'P 1'
#
loop_
_entity.id
_entity.type
_entity.pdbx_description
1 polymer ?
#
loop_
_entity_poly.entity_id
_entity_poly.type
_entity_poly.pdbx_seq_one_letter_code
_entity_poly.pdbx_strand_id
1 'polypeptide(L)'
;MLMQNENRLRPENPGAQAAHLPDDRTRGHADVLFCSFHTSDDYYADAAARLRASLDGLGIRHEIAEVHKAPGEEWPEICRRKVPFLHSVCMANPAARVFWIDVDCDIDYLPGFVAGFSADIIGFQRGFGHPMRIGYANSARFWEPCFWGINATPAARAYIEDANAAATRMTIRATDDFFFEEAWRKNADRLSFQMIPSAMLLGRADRPETGQKPFFYFGSSGNVASFKGVAAQHSRNARPATGAPAPGTRSLALRTARRVQDALPPAIAAPLRRISDRIGMTELLSPSVPASAQLSPRSIYRIIHDAREGRAEAVEARLQDIAARRLLSATDQAVIGAARAFLDYGGRGGTEGGGGDPLRLLWWDKPYPGNFGDWLSPLILSAATRRPVRFQAHDDPGAAPHLVAVGSIGRFARQSSILFGTGVSRSDALLPPDATYISLRGPYSAQAVAEAGGPRIERFGDPAAILPRLLPIARPVRTNGRIALVRHFAHRGVSLRLPEQVDEHSVLCSGRQEIARLIETLVGYDAVLTSAMHIQIICQAYGIPVGLITFEGFEDAVHGDRIKYRDYAAGVGLPEKLPLAVDHDLRHRALDLLIADDRIPATAMADIEGALAEAVAAHDRAAGHAGGTSQQREKARP
;
A
#
# COMPACT_ATOMS: atom_id res chain seq x y z
N MET A 1 3.18 25.98 62.55
CA MET A 1 1.78 25.81 62.12
C MET A 1 1.70 26.36 60.71
N LEU A 2 1.36 25.52 59.71
CA LEU A 2 1.63 25.74 58.27
C LEU A 2 3.16 25.82 57.98
N MET A 3 3.75 25.46 56.85
CA MET A 3 3.38 24.70 55.63
C MET A 3 4.70 24.05 55.11
N GLN A 4 4.85 23.27 54.02
CA GLN A 4 4.01 22.91 52.86
C GLN A 4 4.38 21.47 52.39
N ASN A 5 4.23 21.11 51.10
CA ASN A 5 4.56 19.79 50.54
C ASN A 5 5.82 19.79 49.67
N GLU A 6 6.66 18.76 49.80
CA GLU A 6 7.36 18.12 48.67
C GLU A 6 7.33 16.59 48.88
N ASN A 7 6.91 15.82 47.88
CA ASN A 7 7.22 14.40 47.84
C ASN A 7 7.50 13.95 46.40
N ARG A 8 8.70 13.40 46.18
CA ARG A 8 9.17 12.92 44.88
C ARG A 8 8.65 11.50 44.64
N LEU A 9 7.78 11.33 43.66
CA LEU A 9 7.46 9.99 43.15
C LEU A 9 8.53 9.55 42.15
N ARG A 10 9.10 8.36 42.38
CA ARG A 10 9.98 7.66 41.43
C ARG A 10 9.13 7.07 40.31
N PRO A 11 9.64 6.94 39.07
CA PRO A 11 8.93 6.20 38.03
C PRO A 11 9.03 4.70 38.31
N GLU A 12 7.91 4.06 38.63
CA GLU A 12 7.79 2.60 38.53
C GLU A 12 7.56 2.20 37.07
N ASN A 13 8.07 1.02 36.72
CA ASN A 13 8.15 0.52 35.36
C ASN A 13 7.01 -0.50 35.10
N PRO A 14 5.95 -0.16 34.36
CA PRO A 14 4.88 -1.10 34.08
C PRO A 14 5.32 -2.02 32.94
N GLY A 15 5.84 -3.19 33.30
CA GLY A 15 6.11 -4.26 32.34
C GLY A 15 4.84 -4.63 31.57
N ALA A 16 4.95 -4.70 30.24
CA ALA A 16 3.84 -5.03 29.36
C ALA A 16 3.40 -6.49 29.54
N GLN A 17 2.53 -6.75 30.52
CA GLN A 17 1.62 -7.88 30.42
C GLN A 17 0.65 -7.58 29.28
N ALA A 18 0.92 -8.16 28.11
CA ALA A 18 -0.07 -8.22 27.05
C ALA A 18 -1.28 -8.96 27.60
N ALA A 19 -2.35 -8.22 27.90
CA ALA A 19 -3.61 -8.80 28.30
C ALA A 19 -4.07 -9.71 27.15
N HIS A 20 -4.09 -11.02 27.40
CA HIS A 20 -4.55 -12.00 26.44
C HIS A 20 -6.05 -11.77 26.23
N LEU A 21 -6.40 -11.00 25.20
CA LEU A 21 -7.79 -10.82 24.81
C LEU A 21 -8.36 -12.21 24.51
N PRO A 22 -9.49 -12.59 25.15
CA PRO A 22 -10.10 -13.89 24.92
C PRO A 22 -10.62 -13.98 23.48
N ASP A 23 -10.72 -15.21 22.98
CA ASP A 23 -11.14 -15.49 21.62
C ASP A 23 -12.60 -15.05 21.36
N ASP A 24 -12.76 -13.95 20.60
CA ASP A 24 -14.03 -13.26 20.33
C ASP A 24 -14.97 -14.11 19.43
N ARG A 25 -14.48 -15.20 18.85
CA ARG A 25 -15.16 -16.00 17.80
C ARG A 25 -16.46 -16.70 18.22
N THR A 26 -16.84 -16.71 19.50
CA THR A 26 -18.00 -17.52 19.97
C THR A 26 -18.97 -16.81 20.92
N ARG A 27 -18.73 -15.56 21.33
CA ARG A 27 -19.59 -14.82 22.28
C ARG A 27 -20.08 -13.48 21.72
N GLY A 28 -20.96 -13.53 20.71
CA GLY A 28 -21.61 -12.30 20.22
C GLY A 28 -22.70 -12.42 19.16
N HIS A 29 -22.87 -13.57 18.50
CA HIS A 29 -23.70 -13.65 17.27
C HIS A 29 -25.15 -14.14 17.45
N ALA A 30 -25.59 -14.46 18.66
CA ALA A 30 -26.95 -14.97 18.91
C ALA A 30 -28.05 -14.04 18.36
N ASP A 31 -27.90 -12.72 18.58
CA ASP A 31 -28.85 -11.70 18.14
C ASP A 31 -28.64 -11.23 16.69
N VAL A 32 -27.64 -11.75 15.98
CA VAL A 32 -27.29 -11.35 14.62
C VAL A 32 -27.92 -12.32 13.62
N LEU A 33 -28.51 -11.79 12.55
CA LEU A 33 -28.92 -12.56 11.39
C LEU A 33 -28.51 -11.85 10.11
N PHE A 34 -27.91 -12.58 9.18
CA PHE A 34 -27.58 -12.11 7.83
C PHE A 34 -28.65 -12.56 6.85
N CYS A 35 -28.99 -11.75 5.85
CA CYS A 35 -29.95 -12.14 4.82
C CYS A 35 -29.53 -11.65 3.44
N SER A 36 -29.84 -12.44 2.43
CA SER A 36 -29.59 -12.09 1.03
C SER A 36 -30.50 -12.90 0.10
N PHE A 37 -30.42 -12.65 -1.20
CA PHE A 37 -30.94 -13.57 -2.20
C PHE A 37 -30.04 -13.65 -3.43
N HIS A 38 -30.18 -14.74 -4.19
CA HIS A 38 -29.57 -14.91 -5.51
C HIS A 38 -30.61 -15.27 -6.57
N THR A 39 -30.36 -14.89 -7.81
CA THR A 39 -31.03 -15.49 -8.97
C THR A 39 -30.51 -16.91 -9.22
N SER A 40 -31.23 -17.66 -10.05
CA SER A 40 -30.96 -19.08 -10.35
C SER A 40 -29.89 -19.31 -11.42
N ASP A 41 -29.05 -18.32 -11.73
CA ASP A 41 -27.90 -18.45 -12.62
C ASP A 41 -26.65 -18.87 -11.86
N ASP A 42 -25.79 -19.65 -12.52
CA ASP A 42 -24.61 -20.29 -11.94
C ASP A 42 -23.72 -19.31 -11.16
N TYR A 43 -23.52 -18.09 -11.67
CA TYR A 43 -22.68 -17.09 -11.03
C TYR A 43 -23.20 -16.68 -9.64
N TYR A 44 -24.48 -16.30 -9.54
CA TYR A 44 -25.06 -15.88 -8.26
C TYR A 44 -25.39 -17.08 -7.36
N ALA A 45 -25.67 -18.27 -7.92
CA ALA A 45 -25.82 -19.50 -7.16
C ALA A 45 -24.50 -19.92 -6.47
N ASP A 46 -23.39 -19.92 -7.20
CA ASP A 46 -22.05 -20.16 -6.65
C ASP A 46 -21.64 -19.09 -5.63
N ALA A 47 -22.00 -17.83 -5.88
CA ALA A 47 -21.73 -16.74 -4.94
C ALA A 47 -22.50 -16.93 -3.62
N ALA A 48 -23.78 -17.29 -3.70
CA ALA A 48 -24.58 -17.63 -2.53
C ALA A 48 -24.06 -18.88 -1.80
N ALA A 49 -23.57 -19.90 -2.50
CA ALA A 49 -22.95 -21.07 -1.88
C ALA A 49 -21.67 -20.70 -1.10
N ARG A 50 -20.80 -19.86 -1.67
CA ARG A 50 -19.61 -19.33 -0.97
C ARG A 50 -19.98 -18.52 0.27
N LEU A 51 -20.94 -17.60 0.16
CA LEU A 51 -21.38 -16.77 1.27
C LEU A 51 -22.02 -17.60 2.40
N ARG A 52 -22.86 -18.61 2.08
CA ARG A 52 -23.39 -19.56 3.07
C ARG A 52 -22.25 -20.25 3.82
N ALA A 53 -21.28 -20.82 3.11
CA ALA A 53 -20.14 -21.50 3.72
C ALA A 53 -19.30 -20.59 4.63
N SER A 54 -19.06 -19.33 4.23
CA SER A 54 -18.38 -18.34 5.10
C SER A 54 -19.19 -18.01 6.36
N LEU A 55 -20.51 -17.81 6.26
CA LEU A 55 -21.37 -17.50 7.40
C LEU A 55 -21.55 -18.70 8.35
N ASP A 56 -21.71 -19.91 7.81
CA ASP A 56 -21.76 -21.17 8.57
C ASP A 56 -20.44 -21.40 9.33
N GLY A 57 -19.29 -21.18 8.67
CA GLY A 57 -17.97 -21.27 9.29
C GLY A 57 -17.73 -20.25 10.41
N LEU A 58 -18.46 -19.14 10.42
CA LEU A 58 -18.46 -18.13 11.49
C LEU A 58 -19.55 -18.35 12.55
N GLY A 59 -20.42 -19.36 12.38
CA GLY A 59 -21.56 -19.60 13.27
C GLY A 59 -22.61 -18.47 13.26
N ILE A 60 -22.69 -17.70 12.16
CA ILE A 60 -23.63 -16.58 12.01
C ILE A 60 -24.92 -17.10 11.39
N ARG A 61 -26.08 -16.84 12.02
CA ARG A 61 -27.38 -17.21 11.46
C ARG A 61 -27.61 -16.49 10.14
N HIS A 62 -28.07 -17.20 9.10
CA HIS A 62 -28.36 -16.59 7.81
C HIS A 62 -29.65 -17.09 7.15
N GLU A 63 -30.23 -16.22 6.32
CA GLU A 63 -31.37 -16.49 5.44
C GLU A 63 -31.03 -16.03 4.03
N ILE A 64 -30.47 -16.94 3.22
CA ILE A 64 -30.08 -16.67 1.83
C ILE A 64 -31.03 -17.44 0.91
N ALA A 65 -31.97 -16.72 0.29
CA ALA A 65 -33.03 -17.29 -0.54
C ALA A 65 -32.65 -17.35 -2.04
N GLU A 66 -33.16 -18.35 -2.77
CA GLU A 66 -33.19 -18.30 -4.22
C GLU A 66 -34.42 -17.52 -4.69
N VAL A 67 -34.26 -16.66 -5.69
CA VAL A 67 -35.35 -15.92 -6.33
C VAL A 67 -35.38 -16.18 -7.82
N HIS A 68 -36.49 -16.76 -8.29
CA HIS A 68 -36.72 -16.88 -9.73
C HIS A 68 -37.01 -15.51 -10.34
N LYS A 69 -36.44 -15.32 -11.54
CA LYS A 69 -36.62 -14.16 -12.40
C LYS A 69 -37.84 -14.37 -13.29
N ALA A 70 -38.78 -13.42 -13.32
CA ALA A 70 -39.93 -13.48 -14.21
C ALA A 70 -39.55 -13.19 -15.67
N PRO A 71 -40.29 -13.73 -16.68
CA PRO A 71 -40.03 -13.45 -18.09
C PRO A 71 -40.12 -11.94 -18.37
N GLY A 72 -39.01 -11.35 -18.83
CA GLY A 72 -38.91 -9.90 -19.10
C GLY A 72 -38.66 -9.02 -17.87
N GLU A 73 -38.45 -9.57 -16.67
CA GLU A 73 -38.00 -8.80 -15.50
C GLU A 73 -36.61 -8.22 -15.75
N GLU A 74 -36.38 -6.96 -15.38
CA GLU A 74 -35.14 -6.25 -15.64
C GLU A 74 -34.28 -6.13 -14.38
N TRP A 75 -32.96 -5.99 -14.53
CA TRP A 75 -32.02 -5.98 -13.39
C TRP A 75 -32.39 -4.99 -12.26
N PRO A 76 -32.86 -3.73 -12.53
CA PRO A 76 -33.31 -2.83 -11.47
C PRO A 76 -34.52 -3.33 -10.67
N GLU A 77 -35.37 -4.16 -11.27
CA GLU A 77 -36.57 -4.73 -10.63
C GLU A 77 -36.17 -5.86 -9.68
N ILE A 78 -35.21 -6.69 -10.09
CA ILE A 78 -34.57 -7.69 -9.23
C ILE A 78 -33.90 -6.99 -8.03
N CYS A 79 -33.10 -5.96 -8.27
CA CYS A 79 -32.48 -5.17 -7.19
C CYS A 79 -33.53 -4.61 -6.22
N ARG A 80 -34.62 -4.03 -6.73
CA ARG A 80 -35.72 -3.48 -5.92
C ARG A 80 -36.35 -4.50 -4.95
N ARG A 81 -36.32 -5.80 -5.25
CA ARG A 81 -36.79 -6.88 -4.35
C ARG A 81 -35.99 -6.99 -3.05
N LYS A 82 -34.77 -6.42 -2.98
CA LYS A 82 -33.93 -6.34 -1.77
C LYS A 82 -34.70 -5.72 -0.60
N VAL A 83 -35.45 -4.66 -0.87
CA VAL A 83 -36.08 -3.86 0.19
C VAL A 83 -37.27 -4.59 0.84
N PRO A 84 -38.25 -5.14 0.08
CA PRO A 84 -39.28 -6.00 0.67
C PRO A 84 -38.74 -7.25 1.37
N PHE A 85 -37.68 -7.87 0.85
CA PHE A 85 -37.07 -9.06 1.46
C PHE A 85 -36.40 -8.76 2.80
N LEU A 86 -35.54 -7.73 2.86
CA LEU A 86 -34.94 -7.28 4.12
C LEU A 86 -36.02 -6.90 5.15
N HIS A 87 -37.11 -6.26 4.70
CA HIS A 87 -38.26 -5.95 5.54
C HIS A 87 -38.96 -7.21 6.08
N SER A 88 -39.24 -8.22 5.26
CA SER A 88 -39.88 -9.47 5.75
C SER A 88 -39.01 -10.20 6.75
N VAL A 89 -37.68 -10.25 6.53
CA VAL A 89 -36.73 -10.85 7.48
C VAL A 89 -36.71 -10.09 8.81
N CYS A 90 -36.75 -8.75 8.77
CA CYS A 90 -36.86 -7.90 9.97
C CYS A 90 -38.16 -8.17 10.76
N MET A 91 -39.28 -8.39 10.07
CA MET A 91 -40.57 -8.69 10.68
C MET A 91 -40.61 -10.10 11.29
N ALA A 92 -40.00 -11.09 10.64
CA ALA A 92 -39.88 -12.45 11.14
C ALA A 92 -38.93 -12.56 12.35
N ASN A 93 -37.95 -11.66 12.47
CA ASN A 93 -36.92 -11.66 13.49
C ASN A 93 -36.91 -10.36 14.33
N PRO A 94 -38.00 -10.04 15.07
CA PRO A 94 -38.19 -8.72 15.69
C PRO A 94 -37.07 -8.31 16.65
N ALA A 95 -36.47 -9.26 17.38
CA ALA A 95 -35.39 -9.01 18.33
C ALA A 95 -33.98 -9.00 17.70
N ALA A 96 -33.82 -9.44 16.44
CA ALA A 96 -32.49 -9.59 15.83
C ALA A 96 -31.99 -8.30 15.18
N ARG A 97 -30.67 -8.08 15.24
CA ARG A 97 -29.95 -7.17 14.34
C ARG A 97 -29.85 -7.88 12.98
N VAL A 98 -30.52 -7.34 11.97
CA VAL A 98 -30.61 -7.95 10.64
C VAL A 98 -29.67 -7.24 9.68
N PHE A 99 -28.77 -7.99 9.04
CA PHE A 99 -27.84 -7.48 8.05
C PHE A 99 -28.21 -7.94 6.65
N TRP A 100 -28.42 -7.01 5.72
CA TRP A 100 -28.30 -7.32 4.30
C TRP A 100 -26.82 -7.37 3.91
N ILE A 101 -26.46 -8.35 3.09
CA ILE A 101 -25.21 -8.43 2.34
C ILE A 101 -25.55 -8.84 0.90
N ASP A 102 -24.95 -8.24 -0.13
CA ASP A 102 -25.12 -8.73 -1.52
C ASP A 102 -24.44 -10.11 -1.67
N VAL A 103 -25.05 -11.05 -2.40
CA VAL A 103 -24.52 -12.44 -2.53
C VAL A 103 -23.14 -12.55 -3.19
N ASP A 104 -22.71 -11.55 -3.96
CA ASP A 104 -21.36 -11.48 -4.54
C ASP A 104 -20.32 -10.85 -3.58
N CYS A 105 -20.76 -10.37 -2.41
CA CYS A 105 -19.93 -9.92 -1.31
C CYS A 105 -19.73 -11.06 -0.29
N ASP A 106 -18.78 -10.88 0.64
CA ASP A 106 -18.48 -11.90 1.67
C ASP A 106 -17.81 -11.30 2.91
N ILE A 107 -17.68 -12.09 3.99
CA ILE A 107 -16.94 -11.71 5.19
C ILE A 107 -15.97 -12.80 5.69
N ASP A 108 -14.78 -12.36 6.11
CA ASP A 108 -13.75 -13.23 6.70
C ASP A 108 -13.95 -13.45 8.21
N TYR A 109 -14.61 -12.49 8.87
CA TYR A 109 -15.01 -12.50 10.29
C TYR A 109 -16.03 -11.38 10.51
N LEU A 110 -16.68 -11.32 11.68
CA LEU A 110 -17.57 -10.20 12.03
C LEU A 110 -17.01 -9.41 13.22
N PRO A 111 -16.51 -8.16 13.04
CA PRO A 111 -15.95 -7.38 14.13
C PRO A 111 -17.00 -7.08 15.22
N GLY A 112 -16.61 -7.11 16.50
CA GLY A 112 -17.51 -6.82 17.62
C GLY A 112 -18.25 -5.47 17.51
N PHE A 113 -17.63 -4.43 16.94
CA PHE A 113 -18.29 -3.13 16.71
C PHE A 113 -19.37 -3.17 15.61
N VAL A 114 -19.31 -4.17 14.71
CA VAL A 114 -20.35 -4.43 13.70
C VAL A 114 -21.41 -5.35 14.29
N ALA A 115 -21.02 -6.48 14.90
CA ALA A 115 -21.97 -7.41 15.52
C ALA A 115 -22.84 -6.75 16.61
N GLY A 116 -22.21 -5.98 17.48
CA GLY A 116 -22.83 -5.33 18.65
C GLY A 116 -23.22 -3.86 18.44
N PHE A 117 -23.41 -3.40 17.19
CA PHE A 117 -23.75 -1.99 16.94
C PHE A 117 -25.01 -1.55 17.70
N SER A 118 -24.96 -0.32 18.22
CA SER A 118 -26.02 0.26 19.07
C SER A 118 -26.88 1.30 18.37
N ALA A 119 -26.41 1.84 17.24
CA ALA A 119 -27.18 2.77 16.41
C ALA A 119 -28.40 2.09 15.74
N ASP A 120 -29.35 2.86 15.23
CA ASP A 120 -30.52 2.32 14.52
C ASP A 120 -30.12 1.64 13.19
N ILE A 121 -29.15 2.22 12.49
CA ILE A 121 -28.59 1.65 11.25
C ILE A 121 -27.05 1.67 11.25
N ILE A 122 -26.45 0.72 10.52
CA ILE A 122 -25.01 0.66 10.26
C ILE A 122 -24.73 0.31 8.79
N GLY A 123 -23.69 0.92 8.19
CA GLY A 123 -23.26 0.58 6.83
C GLY A 123 -22.01 1.34 6.38
N PHE A 124 -21.63 1.18 5.12
CA PHE A 124 -20.58 1.98 4.50
C PHE A 124 -21.15 3.27 3.88
N GLN A 125 -20.38 4.36 3.91
CA GLN A 125 -20.66 5.54 3.08
C GLN A 125 -20.63 5.16 1.59
N ARG A 126 -21.54 5.73 0.78
CA ARG A 126 -21.56 5.56 -0.69
C ARG A 126 -20.17 5.69 -1.31
N GLY A 127 -19.80 4.72 -2.14
CA GLY A 127 -18.49 4.65 -2.81
C GLY A 127 -17.32 4.37 -1.85
N PHE A 128 -17.60 3.83 -0.67
CA PHE A 128 -16.63 3.56 0.39
C PHE A 128 -15.77 4.80 0.74
N GLY A 129 -16.43 5.95 0.85
CA GLY A 129 -15.79 7.26 1.04
C GLY A 129 -14.88 7.36 2.28
N HIS A 130 -13.98 8.34 2.28
CA HIS A 130 -13.25 8.74 3.49
C HIS A 130 -14.15 9.63 4.37
N PRO A 131 -14.16 9.49 5.71
CA PRO A 131 -15.08 10.23 6.61
C PRO A 131 -15.06 11.75 6.42
N MET A 132 -13.91 12.35 6.11
CA MET A 132 -13.79 13.79 5.79
C MET A 132 -14.52 14.23 4.50
N ARG A 133 -15.14 13.29 3.77
CA ARG A 133 -15.96 13.51 2.57
C ARG A 133 -17.39 12.97 2.75
N ILE A 134 -17.84 12.75 3.98
CA ILE A 134 -19.20 12.26 4.29
C ILE A 134 -20.30 13.23 3.83
N GLY A 135 -21.49 12.70 3.54
CA GLY A 135 -22.69 13.46 3.27
C GLY A 135 -22.85 14.02 1.84
N TYR A 136 -23.95 14.74 1.64
CA TYR A 136 -24.47 15.11 0.31
C TYR A 136 -23.64 16.13 -0.47
N ALA A 137 -22.60 16.71 0.13
CA ALA A 137 -21.64 17.54 -0.59
C ALA A 137 -20.94 16.75 -1.71
N ASN A 138 -20.67 15.46 -1.51
CA ASN A 138 -19.86 14.65 -2.41
C ASN A 138 -20.65 13.61 -3.22
N SER A 139 -21.82 13.17 -2.73
CA SER A 139 -22.66 12.14 -3.34
C SER A 139 -24.13 12.54 -3.33
N ALA A 140 -24.93 12.04 -4.27
CA ALA A 140 -26.38 12.20 -4.25
C ALA A 140 -27.07 11.30 -3.20
N ARG A 141 -26.39 10.21 -2.80
CA ARG A 141 -26.84 9.19 -1.85
C ARG A 141 -25.84 9.08 -0.70
N PHE A 142 -26.30 8.93 0.53
CA PHE A 142 -25.40 8.90 1.69
C PHE A 142 -24.64 7.56 1.81
N TRP A 143 -25.26 6.49 1.33
CA TRP A 143 -25.10 5.13 1.84
C TRP A 143 -24.79 4.11 0.73
N GLU A 144 -24.00 3.08 1.02
CA GLU A 144 -23.67 1.98 0.09
C GLU A 144 -24.60 0.77 0.30
N PRO A 145 -25.35 0.31 -0.72
CA PRO A 145 -26.41 -0.71 -0.57
C PRO A 145 -25.95 -2.17 -0.43
N CYS A 146 -24.64 -2.45 -0.47
CA CYS A 146 -24.13 -3.82 -0.51
C CYS A 146 -23.93 -4.48 0.85
N PHE A 147 -23.91 -3.68 1.93
CA PHE A 147 -23.80 -4.16 3.31
C PHE A 147 -24.51 -3.21 4.26
N TRP A 148 -25.53 -3.71 4.97
CA TRP A 148 -26.50 -2.86 5.66
C TRP A 148 -27.08 -3.52 6.90
N GLY A 149 -26.81 -2.98 8.09
CA GLY A 149 -27.41 -3.46 9.34
C GLY A 149 -28.61 -2.61 9.78
N ILE A 150 -29.73 -3.28 10.08
CA ILE A 150 -30.95 -2.76 10.70
C ILE A 150 -31.04 -3.27 12.12
N ASN A 151 -31.11 -2.37 13.10
CA ASN A 151 -31.25 -2.74 14.50
C ASN A 151 -32.70 -3.14 14.85
N ALA A 152 -32.90 -3.72 16.03
CA ALA A 152 -34.22 -4.07 16.56
C ALA A 152 -34.99 -2.88 17.16
N THR A 153 -34.48 -1.65 17.03
CA THR A 153 -35.09 -0.44 17.60
C THR A 153 -36.35 -0.03 16.83
N PRO A 154 -37.34 0.62 17.47
CA PRO A 154 -38.54 1.09 16.77
C PRO A 154 -38.26 2.04 15.60
N ALA A 155 -37.22 2.89 15.70
CA ALA A 155 -36.83 3.80 14.62
C ALA A 155 -36.21 3.05 13.43
N ALA A 156 -35.34 2.06 13.67
CA ALA A 156 -34.78 1.21 12.62
C ALA A 156 -35.86 0.38 11.90
N ARG A 157 -36.85 -0.14 12.64
CA ARG A 157 -37.99 -0.88 12.07
C ARG A 157 -38.90 0.04 11.24
N ALA A 158 -39.23 1.23 11.74
CA ALA A 158 -40.00 2.22 10.98
C ALA A 158 -39.28 2.68 9.69
N TYR A 159 -37.95 2.81 9.74
CA TYR A 159 -37.13 3.10 8.56
C TYR A 159 -37.27 2.03 7.46
N ILE A 160 -37.14 0.74 7.82
CA ILE A 160 -37.24 -0.34 6.83
C ILE A 160 -38.68 -0.57 6.34
N GLU A 161 -39.69 -0.30 7.18
CA GLU A 161 -41.10 -0.25 6.79
C GLU A 161 -41.36 0.85 5.75
N ASP A 162 -40.83 2.06 5.98
CA ASP A 162 -40.92 3.17 5.03
C ASP A 162 -40.22 2.89 3.70
N ALA A 163 -39.04 2.26 3.75
CA ALA A 163 -38.31 1.84 2.57
C ALA A 163 -39.11 0.79 1.77
N ASN A 164 -39.73 -0.18 2.45
CA ASN A 164 -40.62 -1.16 1.82
C ASN A 164 -41.89 -0.50 1.24
N ALA A 165 -42.49 0.46 1.95
CA ALA A 165 -43.65 1.21 1.46
C ALA A 165 -43.30 2.01 0.20
N ALA A 166 -42.12 2.65 0.15
CA ALA A 166 -41.61 3.33 -1.05
C ALA A 166 -41.36 2.34 -2.20
N ALA A 167 -40.65 1.24 -1.92
CA ALA A 167 -40.35 0.17 -2.87
C ALA A 167 -41.59 -0.61 -3.36
N THR A 168 -42.74 -0.49 -2.69
CA THR A 168 -44.00 -1.10 -3.12
C THR A 168 -44.92 -0.11 -3.83
N ARG A 169 -44.99 1.15 -3.37
CA ARG A 169 -46.00 2.13 -3.84
C ARG A 169 -45.52 3.07 -4.95
N MET A 170 -44.21 3.33 -5.05
CA MET A 170 -43.69 4.27 -6.05
C MET A 170 -43.58 3.61 -7.43
N THR A 171 -44.12 4.25 -8.47
CA THR A 171 -44.03 3.77 -9.87
C THR A 171 -42.69 4.08 -10.56
N ILE A 172 -41.74 4.71 -9.86
CA ILE A 172 -40.44 5.07 -10.41
C ILE A 172 -39.58 3.83 -10.69
N ARG A 173 -38.91 3.82 -11.85
CA ARG A 173 -37.93 2.79 -12.21
C ARG A 173 -36.59 3.09 -11.53
N ALA A 174 -36.39 2.56 -10.33
CA ALA A 174 -35.18 2.74 -9.53
C ALA A 174 -34.76 1.44 -8.83
N THR A 175 -33.48 1.37 -8.46
CA THR A 175 -32.86 0.31 -7.66
C THR A 175 -33.17 0.47 -6.16
N ASP A 176 -32.90 -0.57 -5.38
CA ASP A 176 -32.98 -0.62 -3.91
C ASP A 176 -32.38 0.60 -3.21
N ASP A 177 -31.20 1.03 -3.66
CA ASP A 177 -30.48 2.17 -3.09
C ASP A 177 -31.27 3.50 -3.15
N PHE A 178 -32.27 3.61 -4.02
CA PHE A 178 -33.18 4.77 -4.10
C PHE A 178 -34.21 4.76 -2.98
N PHE A 179 -34.82 3.60 -2.71
CA PHE A 179 -35.88 3.48 -1.69
C PHE A 179 -35.30 3.53 -0.28
N PHE A 180 -34.10 2.97 -0.06
CA PHE A 180 -33.34 3.17 1.16
C PHE A 180 -32.97 4.64 1.42
N GLU A 181 -32.64 5.39 0.37
CA GLU A 181 -32.30 6.82 0.44
C GLU A 181 -33.54 7.70 0.69
N GLU A 182 -34.71 7.37 0.11
CA GLU A 182 -35.98 8.05 0.41
C GLU A 182 -36.42 7.84 1.87
N ALA A 183 -36.37 6.60 2.36
CA ALA A 183 -36.68 6.29 3.75
C ALA A 183 -35.69 6.96 4.72
N TRP A 184 -34.41 7.08 4.31
CA TRP A 184 -33.38 7.76 5.09
C TRP A 184 -33.67 9.26 5.16
N ARG A 185 -33.99 9.91 4.03
CA ARG A 185 -34.38 11.33 3.99
C ARG A 185 -35.61 11.64 4.82
N LYS A 186 -36.59 10.73 4.88
CA LYS A 186 -37.78 10.87 5.72
C LYS A 186 -37.47 10.74 7.22
N ASN A 187 -36.54 9.86 7.59
CA ASN A 187 -36.34 9.46 8.99
C ASN A 187 -35.03 9.99 9.64
N ALA A 188 -34.14 10.64 8.89
CA ALA A 188 -32.79 11.04 9.33
C ALA A 188 -32.78 11.83 10.65
N ASP A 189 -33.73 12.74 10.87
CA ASP A 189 -33.83 13.56 12.10
C ASP A 189 -34.15 12.73 13.37
N ARG A 190 -34.45 11.43 13.21
CA ARG A 190 -34.85 10.50 14.28
C ARG A 190 -33.97 9.25 14.34
N LEU A 191 -33.04 9.06 13.40
CA LEU A 191 -32.17 7.90 13.32
C LEU A 191 -30.78 8.23 13.83
N SER A 192 -30.32 7.46 14.81
CA SER A 192 -28.89 7.30 15.07
C SER A 192 -28.28 6.39 13.99
N PHE A 193 -27.04 6.67 13.58
CA PHE A 193 -26.36 5.86 12.58
C PHE A 193 -24.89 5.63 12.93
N GLN A 194 -24.37 4.48 12.53
CA GLN A 194 -22.96 4.12 12.66
C GLN A 194 -22.35 3.91 11.28
N MET A 195 -21.19 4.51 11.01
CA MET A 195 -20.49 4.35 9.74
C MET A 195 -19.33 3.36 9.90
N ILE A 196 -19.30 2.34 9.06
CA ILE A 196 -18.18 1.39 8.98
C ILE A 196 -16.99 2.12 8.34
N PRO A 197 -15.80 2.15 8.97
CA PRO A 197 -14.62 2.76 8.37
C PRO A 197 -14.28 2.07 7.04
N SER A 198 -14.06 2.85 5.99
CA SER A 198 -13.75 2.31 4.66
C SER A 198 -12.37 1.65 4.53
N ALA A 199 -11.58 1.61 5.61
CA ALA A 199 -10.43 0.72 5.77
C ALA A 199 -10.82 -0.77 5.94
N MET A 200 -12.06 -1.04 6.39
CA MET A 200 -12.59 -2.40 6.61
C MET A 200 -12.94 -3.17 5.33
N LEU A 201 -12.97 -2.47 4.19
CA LEU A 201 -13.18 -3.03 2.85
C LEU A 201 -11.88 -3.65 2.31
N LEU A 202 -11.96 -4.90 1.81
CA LEU A 202 -10.88 -5.60 1.09
C LEU A 202 -10.54 -4.91 -0.25
N GLY A 203 -9.26 -4.73 -0.55
CA GLY A 203 -8.79 -4.23 -1.87
C GLY A 203 -8.51 -2.73 -2.00
N ARG A 204 -8.51 -1.94 -0.92
CA ARG A 204 -8.07 -0.52 -1.01
C ARG A 204 -6.54 -0.38 -1.02
N ALA A 205 -6.02 0.23 -2.08
CA ALA A 205 -4.60 0.57 -2.23
C ALA A 205 -4.12 1.68 -1.26
N ASP A 206 -5.05 2.51 -0.78
CA ASP A 206 -4.85 3.70 0.07
C ASP A 206 -5.24 3.46 1.54
N ARG A 207 -5.10 2.23 2.03
CA ARG A 207 -5.34 1.89 3.43
C ARG A 207 -4.37 2.61 4.37
N PRO A 208 -4.87 3.30 5.42
CA PRO A 208 -4.07 3.60 6.58
C PRO A 208 -3.79 2.31 7.37
N GLU A 209 -2.60 2.20 7.96
CA GLU A 209 -2.26 1.12 8.89
C GLU A 209 -3.03 1.35 10.20
N THR A 210 -4.20 0.74 10.33
CA THR A 210 -5.11 0.87 11.49
C THR A 210 -4.94 -0.25 12.52
N GLY A 211 -4.09 -1.24 12.24
CA GLY A 211 -3.95 -2.47 13.04
C GLY A 211 -5.14 -3.42 12.97
N GLN A 212 -6.25 -3.03 12.34
CA GLN A 212 -7.45 -3.86 12.21
C GLN A 212 -7.46 -4.61 10.88
N LYS A 213 -7.65 -5.94 10.92
CA LYS A 213 -7.88 -6.75 9.71
C LYS A 213 -9.16 -6.23 9.02
N PRO A 214 -9.19 -6.07 7.69
CA PRO A 214 -10.45 -5.86 6.98
C PRO A 214 -11.36 -7.08 7.13
N PHE A 215 -12.67 -6.86 7.17
CA PHE A 215 -13.63 -7.96 7.31
C PHE A 215 -14.51 -8.15 6.08
N PHE A 216 -14.78 -7.09 5.30
CA PHE A 216 -15.76 -7.09 4.22
C PHE A 216 -15.11 -7.18 2.84
N TYR A 217 -15.53 -8.15 2.04
CA TYR A 217 -15.19 -8.30 0.62
C TYR A 217 -16.35 -7.80 -0.24
N PHE A 218 -16.08 -6.84 -1.13
CA PHE A 218 -17.05 -6.36 -2.12
C PHE A 218 -16.82 -7.08 -3.46
N GLY A 219 -17.87 -7.71 -3.99
CA GLY A 219 -17.84 -8.37 -5.29
C GLY A 219 -17.68 -7.40 -6.45
N SER A 220 -16.87 -7.76 -7.44
CA SER A 220 -16.81 -7.04 -8.71
C SER A 220 -18.02 -7.41 -9.59
N SER A 221 -19.20 -6.90 -9.22
CA SER A 221 -20.46 -7.15 -9.93
C SER A 221 -20.36 -6.88 -11.44
N GLY A 222 -20.44 -7.96 -12.25
CA GLY A 222 -20.12 -7.94 -13.68
C GLY A 222 -21.01 -7.06 -14.57
N ASN A 223 -22.10 -6.49 -14.04
CA ASN A 223 -23.14 -5.82 -14.83
C ASN A 223 -23.28 -4.30 -14.60
N VAL A 224 -22.63 -3.71 -13.57
CA VAL A 224 -22.85 -2.29 -13.22
C VAL A 224 -22.34 -1.31 -14.30
N ALA A 225 -21.37 -1.71 -15.13
CA ALA A 225 -20.91 -0.90 -16.25
C ALA A 225 -21.93 -0.81 -17.39
N SER A 226 -22.72 -1.88 -17.61
CA SER A 226 -23.56 -2.08 -18.79
C SER A 226 -24.91 -1.33 -18.74
N PHE A 227 -25.36 -0.91 -17.55
CA PHE A 227 -26.72 -0.36 -17.35
C PHE A 227 -26.78 1.06 -16.75
N LYS A 228 -25.65 1.79 -16.72
CA LYS A 228 -25.61 3.21 -16.32
C LYS A 228 -26.42 4.08 -17.28
N GLY A 229 -27.65 4.40 -16.89
CA GLY A 229 -28.57 5.27 -17.63
C GLY A 229 -30.03 4.77 -17.66
N VAL A 230 -30.29 3.53 -17.22
CA VAL A 230 -31.61 2.87 -17.33
C VAL A 230 -32.49 3.06 -16.08
N ALA A 231 -31.89 3.38 -14.93
CA ALA A 231 -32.58 3.58 -13.65
C ALA A 231 -32.47 5.04 -13.16
N ALA A 232 -33.54 5.54 -12.54
CA ALA A 232 -33.61 6.87 -11.97
C ALA A 232 -32.60 7.06 -10.81
N GLN A 233 -32.17 8.31 -10.61
CA GLN A 233 -31.20 8.71 -9.58
C GLN A 233 -31.64 10.03 -8.96
N HIS A 234 -31.35 10.23 -7.68
CA HIS A 234 -31.48 11.56 -7.04
C HIS A 234 -30.55 12.58 -7.70
N SER A 235 -31.07 13.76 -8.00
CA SER A 235 -30.25 14.91 -8.41
C SER A 235 -29.56 15.54 -7.20
N ARG A 236 -28.38 16.14 -7.39
CA ARG A 236 -27.67 16.84 -6.32
C ARG A 236 -28.39 18.17 -6.02
N ASN A 237 -28.80 18.37 -4.77
CA ASN A 237 -29.39 19.63 -4.31
C ASN A 237 -28.38 20.79 -4.42
N ALA A 238 -28.45 21.56 -5.49
CA ALA A 238 -27.71 22.80 -5.64
C ALA A 238 -28.39 23.92 -4.83
N ARG A 239 -27.93 24.17 -3.60
CA ARG A 239 -28.24 25.44 -2.92
C ARG A 239 -27.61 26.59 -3.72
N PRO A 240 -28.34 27.69 -4.02
CA PRO A 240 -27.74 28.87 -4.63
C PRO A 240 -26.76 29.51 -3.64
N ALA A 241 -25.47 29.45 -3.94
CA ALA A 241 -24.47 30.20 -3.18
C ALA A 241 -24.56 31.68 -3.55
N THR A 242 -25.22 32.46 -2.70
CA THR A 242 -25.26 33.93 -2.78
C THR A 242 -23.84 34.48 -2.77
N GLY A 243 -23.39 35.07 -3.88
CA GLY A 243 -22.05 35.67 -4.03
C GLY A 243 -21.09 34.96 -4.99
N ALA A 244 -21.46 33.83 -5.60
CA ALA A 244 -20.64 33.22 -6.66
C ALA A 244 -20.83 33.95 -8.02
N PRO A 245 -19.75 34.26 -8.77
CA PRO A 245 -19.87 34.87 -10.10
C PRO A 245 -20.52 33.90 -11.09
N ALA A 246 -21.28 34.45 -12.05
CA ALA A 246 -22.19 33.70 -12.91
C ALA A 246 -21.51 32.55 -13.70
N PRO A 247 -22.24 31.44 -14.01
CA PRO A 247 -21.66 30.20 -14.53
C PRO A 247 -20.84 30.30 -15.83
N GLY A 248 -21.05 31.36 -16.63
CA GLY A 248 -20.29 31.60 -17.86
C GLY A 248 -18.85 32.07 -17.66
N THR A 249 -18.54 32.79 -16.58
CA THR A 249 -17.24 33.47 -16.41
C THR A 249 -16.08 32.49 -16.17
N ARG A 250 -16.31 31.44 -15.36
CA ARG A 250 -15.32 30.40 -15.06
C ARG A 250 -14.95 29.57 -16.29
N SER A 251 -15.93 29.23 -17.12
CA SER A 251 -15.67 28.47 -18.36
C SER A 251 -14.97 29.33 -19.42
N LEU A 252 -15.25 30.63 -19.47
CA LEU A 252 -14.54 31.57 -20.33
C LEU A 252 -13.07 31.69 -19.91
N ALA A 253 -12.78 31.93 -18.63
CA ALA A 253 -11.41 32.03 -18.11
C ALA A 253 -10.58 30.75 -18.38
N LEU A 254 -11.16 29.57 -18.17
CA LEU A 254 -10.53 28.29 -18.48
C LEU A 254 -10.28 28.08 -19.99
N ARG A 255 -11.19 28.54 -20.86
CA ARG A 255 -11.01 28.50 -22.32
C ARG A 255 -9.93 29.49 -22.79
N THR A 256 -9.86 30.68 -22.21
CA THR A 256 -8.81 31.67 -22.52
C THR A 256 -7.45 31.17 -22.03
N ALA A 257 -7.37 30.62 -20.82
CA ALA A 257 -6.14 30.02 -20.29
C ALA A 257 -5.66 28.85 -21.16
N ARG A 258 -6.55 27.95 -21.61
CA ARG A 258 -6.21 26.89 -22.57
C ARG A 258 -5.73 27.45 -23.91
N ARG A 259 -6.44 28.40 -24.51
CA ARG A 259 -6.00 29.03 -25.79
C ARG A 259 -4.62 29.68 -25.69
N VAL A 260 -4.29 30.30 -24.56
CA VAL A 260 -2.94 30.84 -24.32
C VAL A 260 -1.91 29.71 -24.12
N GLN A 261 -2.28 28.61 -23.44
CA GLN A 261 -1.42 27.42 -23.31
C GLN A 261 -1.18 26.68 -24.63
N ASP A 262 -2.17 26.64 -25.51
CA ASP A 262 -2.12 25.94 -26.80
C ASP A 262 -1.39 26.77 -27.88
N ALA A 263 -1.29 28.09 -27.69
CA ALA A 263 -0.51 29.00 -28.53
C ALA A 263 0.98 29.12 -28.14
N LEU A 264 1.42 28.46 -27.06
CA LEU A 264 2.81 28.51 -26.61
C LEU A 264 3.70 27.50 -27.36
N PRO A 265 4.94 27.87 -27.76
CA PRO A 265 5.88 26.95 -28.38
C PRO A 265 6.17 25.71 -27.52
N PRO A 266 6.43 24.52 -28.13
CA PRO A 266 6.58 23.26 -27.40
C PRO A 266 7.62 23.27 -26.28
N ALA A 267 8.72 24.01 -26.47
CA ALA A 267 9.80 24.16 -25.49
C ALA A 267 9.36 24.86 -24.19
N ILE A 268 8.33 25.71 -24.24
CA ILE A 268 7.80 26.48 -23.10
C ILE A 268 6.55 25.80 -22.51
N ALA A 269 5.73 25.16 -23.36
CA ALA A 269 4.53 24.47 -22.94
C ALA A 269 4.81 23.23 -22.06
N ALA A 270 5.86 22.45 -22.36
CA ALA A 270 6.15 21.22 -21.63
C ALA A 270 6.57 21.43 -20.15
N PRO A 271 7.46 22.38 -19.81
CA PRO A 271 7.74 22.73 -18.41
C PRO A 271 6.50 23.26 -17.67
N LEU A 272 5.72 24.14 -18.30
CA LEU A 272 4.53 24.74 -17.68
C LEU A 272 3.41 23.72 -17.40
N ARG A 273 3.20 22.73 -18.29
CA ARG A 273 2.30 21.60 -18.01
C ARG A 273 2.77 20.82 -16.78
N ARG A 274 4.03 20.40 -16.73
CA ARG A 274 4.61 19.68 -15.57
C ARG A 274 4.51 20.47 -14.26
N ILE A 275 4.57 21.81 -14.31
CA ILE A 275 4.39 22.68 -13.14
C ILE A 275 2.91 22.76 -12.74
N SER A 276 1.99 22.97 -13.69
CA SER A 276 0.54 22.99 -13.48
C SER A 276 0.02 21.66 -12.89
N ASP A 277 0.50 20.55 -13.43
CA ASP A 277 0.12 19.20 -13.02
C ASP A 277 0.73 18.82 -11.65
N ARG A 278 1.91 19.37 -11.30
CA ARG A 278 2.51 19.24 -9.95
C ARG A 278 1.87 20.14 -8.89
N ILE A 279 1.27 21.27 -9.29
CA ILE A 279 0.74 22.28 -8.35
C ILE A 279 -0.76 22.09 -8.07
N GLY A 280 -1.47 21.26 -8.85
CA GLY A 280 -2.85 20.88 -8.52
C GLY A 280 -3.80 22.07 -8.60
N MET A 281 -3.94 22.70 -9.77
CA MET A 281 -4.85 23.84 -10.00
C MET A 281 -6.33 23.56 -9.65
N THR A 282 -6.74 22.30 -9.47
CA THR A 282 -8.04 21.89 -8.92
C THR A 282 -8.19 22.18 -7.42
N GLU A 283 -7.10 22.21 -6.65
CA GLU A 283 -7.10 22.50 -5.22
C GLU A 283 -7.29 24.00 -4.95
N LEU A 284 -6.80 24.86 -5.86
CA LEU A 284 -6.89 26.32 -5.78
C LEU A 284 -8.29 26.92 -6.04
N LEU A 285 -9.26 26.11 -6.49
CA LEU A 285 -10.57 26.56 -6.96
C LEU A 285 -11.77 25.94 -6.22
N SER A 286 -11.51 25.15 -5.16
CA SER A 286 -12.55 24.55 -4.32
C SER A 286 -12.80 25.40 -3.06
N PRO A 287 -14.05 25.74 -2.71
CA PRO A 287 -14.32 26.52 -1.51
C PRO A 287 -13.98 25.69 -0.26
N SER A 288 -12.97 26.15 0.47
CA SER A 288 -12.61 25.74 1.84
C SER A 288 -12.89 24.27 2.18
N VAL A 289 -12.24 23.34 1.45
CA VAL A 289 -12.00 22.00 2.01
C VAL A 289 -11.14 22.22 3.26
N PRO A 290 -11.47 21.62 4.43
CA PRO A 290 -10.62 21.74 5.61
C PRO A 290 -9.20 21.29 5.27
N ALA A 291 -8.21 22.03 5.78
CA ALA A 291 -6.79 21.87 5.41
C ALA A 291 -6.39 20.40 5.38
N SER A 292 -5.73 19.98 4.31
CA SER A 292 -5.41 18.57 4.08
C SER A 292 -4.67 17.99 5.28
N ALA A 293 -5.13 16.83 5.75
CA ALA A 293 -4.56 16.15 6.92
C ALA A 293 -3.11 15.64 6.70
N GLN A 294 -2.56 15.85 5.50
CA GLN A 294 -1.25 15.37 5.05
C GLN A 294 -0.32 16.56 4.74
N LEU A 295 0.99 16.32 4.79
CA LEU A 295 2.01 17.29 4.42
C LEU A 295 1.81 17.79 2.98
N SER A 296 1.94 19.10 2.77
CA SER A 296 1.95 19.64 1.41
C SER A 296 3.10 19.04 0.58
N PRO A 297 2.96 18.89 -0.75
CA PRO A 297 4.05 18.39 -1.60
C PRO A 297 5.35 19.20 -1.47
N ARG A 298 5.25 20.51 -1.19
CA ARG A 298 6.39 21.40 -0.91
C ARG A 298 7.06 21.07 0.43
N SER A 299 6.28 20.75 1.46
CA SER A 299 6.80 20.33 2.77
C SER A 299 7.54 19.00 2.66
N ILE A 300 6.94 18.00 2.00
CA ILE A 300 7.55 16.69 1.74
C ILE A 300 8.87 16.86 0.99
N TYR A 301 8.88 17.65 -0.10
CA TYR A 301 10.09 17.94 -0.86
C TYR A 301 11.20 18.52 0.03
N ARG A 302 10.92 19.57 0.82
CA ARG A 302 11.93 20.22 1.66
C ARG A 302 12.49 19.29 2.73
N ILE A 303 11.64 18.53 3.41
CA ILE A 303 12.05 17.57 4.45
C ILE A 303 12.98 16.50 3.88
N ILE A 304 12.57 15.84 2.78
CA ILE A 304 13.38 14.78 2.16
C ILE A 304 14.67 15.35 1.54
N HIS A 305 14.60 16.51 0.90
CA HIS A 305 15.78 17.18 0.34
C HIS A 305 16.81 17.53 1.43
N ASP A 306 16.37 18.14 2.54
CA ASP A 306 17.26 18.44 3.66
C ASP A 306 17.83 17.17 4.30
N ALA A 307 17.06 16.08 4.36
CA ALA A 307 17.52 14.80 4.86
C ALA A 307 18.57 14.12 3.97
N ARG A 308 18.36 14.10 2.64
CA ARG A 308 19.33 13.59 1.66
C ARG A 308 20.67 14.34 1.72
N GLU A 309 20.61 15.65 1.92
CA GLU A 309 21.78 16.53 2.13
C GLU A 309 22.40 16.40 3.54
N GLY A 310 21.83 15.59 4.44
CA GLY A 310 22.34 15.40 5.80
C GLY A 310 22.09 16.58 6.76
N ARG A 311 21.21 17.53 6.43
CA ARG A 311 20.92 18.71 7.24
C ARG A 311 19.97 18.39 8.41
N ALA A 312 20.45 17.59 9.36
CA ALA A 312 19.66 17.08 10.49
C ALA A 312 18.92 18.17 11.29
N GLU A 313 19.59 19.25 11.67
CA GLU A 313 18.99 20.37 12.41
C GLU A 313 17.86 21.06 11.62
N ALA A 314 18.03 21.22 10.31
CA ALA A 314 17.03 21.84 9.44
C ALA A 314 15.81 20.94 9.22
N VAL A 315 16.00 19.61 9.23
CA VAL A 315 14.90 18.65 9.24
C VAL A 315 14.15 18.74 10.56
N GLU A 316 14.85 18.60 11.69
CA GLU A 316 14.24 18.58 13.02
C GLU A 316 13.46 19.88 13.33
N ALA A 317 14.03 21.05 13.02
CA ALA A 317 13.33 22.33 13.15
C ALA A 317 12.02 22.41 12.32
N ARG A 318 11.98 21.78 11.13
CA ARG A 318 10.73 21.66 10.35
C ARG A 318 9.74 20.70 11.00
N LEU A 319 10.21 19.56 11.51
CA LEU A 319 9.34 18.59 12.16
C LEU A 319 8.69 19.17 13.41
N GLN A 320 9.44 19.91 14.22
CA GLN A 320 8.94 20.63 15.39
C GLN A 320 7.91 21.71 15.02
N ASP A 321 8.20 22.54 14.01
CA ASP A 321 7.23 23.57 13.54
C ASP A 321 5.92 22.96 13.01
N ILE A 322 5.99 21.79 12.35
CA ILE A 322 4.82 21.09 11.86
C ILE A 322 4.03 20.46 13.02
N ALA A 323 4.71 19.76 13.93
CA ALA A 323 4.09 19.09 15.08
C ALA A 323 3.45 20.09 16.07
N ALA A 324 4.03 21.29 16.21
CA ALA A 324 3.46 22.37 17.02
C ALA A 324 2.15 22.94 16.45
N ARG A 325 1.87 22.74 15.17
CA ARG A 325 0.71 23.32 14.46
C ARG A 325 -0.39 22.31 14.12
N ARG A 326 -0.07 21.02 14.01
CA ARG A 326 -1.04 19.95 13.66
C ARG A 326 -0.56 18.57 14.08
N LEU A 327 -1.52 17.67 14.28
CA LEU A 327 -1.23 16.24 14.40
C LEU A 327 -0.71 15.66 13.07
N LEU A 328 0.22 14.72 13.16
CA LEU A 328 0.84 14.04 12.02
C LEU A 328 0.04 12.79 11.66
N SER A 329 -0.45 12.71 10.42
CA SER A 329 -1.10 11.51 9.90
C SER A 329 -0.10 10.36 9.69
N ALA A 330 -0.58 9.12 9.55
CA ALA A 330 0.29 7.98 9.22
C ALA A 330 1.11 8.20 7.94
N THR A 331 0.52 8.87 6.93
CA THR A 331 1.23 9.28 5.70
C THR A 331 2.36 10.27 5.98
N ASP A 332 2.18 11.17 6.94
CA ASP A 332 3.22 12.13 7.34
C ASP A 332 4.33 11.44 8.12
N GLN A 333 3.97 10.54 9.04
CA GLN A 333 4.92 9.72 9.79
C GLN A 333 5.77 8.86 8.86
N ALA A 334 5.18 8.31 7.78
CA ALA A 334 5.93 7.58 6.75
C ALA A 334 6.99 8.45 6.03
N VAL A 335 6.65 9.69 5.64
CA VAL A 335 7.62 10.64 5.06
C VAL A 335 8.71 10.99 6.06
N ILE A 336 8.36 11.16 7.33
CA ILE A 336 9.28 11.49 8.43
C ILE A 336 10.22 10.31 8.73
N GLY A 337 9.72 9.07 8.67
CA GLY A 337 10.52 7.85 8.78
C GLY A 337 11.59 7.78 7.69
N ALA A 338 11.20 7.96 6.42
CA ALA A 338 12.13 8.01 5.30
C ALA A 338 13.19 9.12 5.47
N ALA A 339 12.78 10.31 5.92
CA ALA A 339 13.71 11.41 6.20
C ALA A 339 14.70 11.07 7.34
N ARG A 340 14.24 10.41 8.40
CA ARG A 340 15.10 9.93 9.49
C ARG A 340 16.06 8.83 9.02
N ALA A 341 15.61 7.91 8.16
CA ALA A 341 16.46 6.90 7.55
C ALA A 341 17.59 7.53 6.72
N PHE A 342 17.30 8.54 5.89
CA PHE A 342 18.35 9.31 5.18
C PHE A 342 19.39 9.93 6.12
N LEU A 343 18.95 10.53 7.23
CA LEU A 343 19.85 11.13 8.23
C LEU A 343 20.68 10.07 8.96
N ASP A 344 20.12 8.89 9.21
CA ASP A 344 20.78 7.75 9.87
C ASP A 344 21.81 7.04 8.96
N TYR A 345 21.50 6.82 7.68
CA TYR A 345 22.49 6.35 6.70
C TYR A 345 23.58 7.40 6.45
N GLY A 346 23.21 8.67 6.43
CA GLY A 346 24.13 9.80 6.29
C GLY A 346 24.86 10.19 7.58
N GLY A 347 24.56 9.57 8.72
CA GLY A 347 25.18 9.88 9.99
C GLY A 347 26.54 9.19 10.14
N ARG A 348 27.35 9.68 11.10
CA ARG A 348 28.37 8.85 11.79
C ARG A 348 27.78 8.15 13.03
N GLY A 349 26.48 8.28 13.27
CA GLY A 349 25.80 7.83 14.48
C GLY A 349 25.88 6.31 14.62
N GLY A 350 26.64 5.84 15.60
CA GLY A 350 26.84 4.42 15.90
C GLY A 350 28.08 3.78 15.27
N THR A 351 28.84 4.47 14.42
CA THR A 351 30.06 3.94 13.79
C THR A 351 31.34 4.61 14.28
N GLU A 352 31.73 4.29 15.52
CA GLU A 352 33.14 4.47 15.91
C GLU A 352 34.04 3.58 15.02
N GLY A 353 35.09 4.18 14.44
CA GLY A 353 36.13 3.45 13.69
C GLY A 353 35.95 3.32 12.17
N GLY A 354 34.93 3.91 11.54
CA GLY A 354 34.79 3.94 10.08
C GLY A 354 35.80 4.88 9.41
N GLY A 355 36.95 4.36 8.97
CA GLY A 355 37.96 5.12 8.23
C GLY A 355 37.57 5.33 6.76
N GLY A 356 37.31 6.57 6.34
CA GLY A 356 37.07 6.93 4.94
C GLY A 356 36.01 8.02 4.75
N ASP A 357 35.97 8.60 3.55
CA ASP A 357 34.98 9.61 3.15
C ASP A 357 33.57 9.01 3.01
N PRO A 358 32.49 9.81 3.04
CA PRO A 358 31.15 9.31 2.78
C PRO A 358 31.02 8.65 1.40
N LEU A 359 30.35 7.50 1.33
CA LEU A 359 30.07 6.79 0.08
C LEU A 359 28.89 7.44 -0.63
N ARG A 360 29.06 7.87 -1.88
CA ARG A 360 27.92 8.32 -2.71
C ARG A 360 27.26 7.10 -3.34
N LEU A 361 25.93 7.02 -3.25
CA LEU A 361 25.15 5.88 -3.73
C LEU A 361 23.86 6.38 -4.41
N LEU A 362 23.58 5.85 -5.59
CA LEU A 362 22.29 5.98 -6.26
C LEU A 362 21.41 4.79 -5.87
N TRP A 363 20.29 5.04 -5.21
CA TRP A 363 19.24 4.05 -4.94
C TRP A 363 17.85 4.67 -5.17
N TRP A 364 16.81 3.85 -5.12
CA TRP A 364 15.42 4.31 -5.27
C TRP A 364 14.79 4.51 -3.88
N ASP A 365 14.23 5.68 -3.60
CA ASP A 365 13.79 6.03 -2.23
C ASP A 365 12.27 6.06 -2.04
N LYS A 366 11.51 5.56 -3.04
CA LYS A 366 10.05 5.66 -3.09
C LYS A 366 9.38 4.31 -3.34
N PRO A 367 8.14 4.08 -2.84
CA PRO A 367 7.31 5.00 -2.05
C PRO A 367 7.86 5.24 -0.64
N TYR A 368 7.39 6.28 0.05
CA TYR A 368 7.64 6.45 1.49
C TYR A 368 6.64 5.57 2.29
N PRO A 369 7.05 4.94 3.41
CA PRO A 369 8.29 5.15 4.18
C PRO A 369 9.56 4.56 3.56
N GLY A 370 9.40 3.68 2.59
CA GLY A 370 10.45 3.00 1.83
C GLY A 370 9.88 1.72 1.26
N ASN A 371 10.57 1.11 0.29
CA ASN A 371 10.33 -0.28 -0.12
C ASN A 371 11.58 -1.07 0.25
N PHE A 372 11.44 -2.13 1.07
CA PHE A 372 12.54 -2.89 1.68
C PHE A 372 13.73 -3.10 0.74
N GLY A 373 13.47 -3.64 -0.46
CA GLY A 373 14.49 -3.99 -1.44
C GLY A 373 15.33 -2.81 -1.95
N ASP A 374 14.72 -1.63 -2.07
CA ASP A 374 15.41 -0.44 -2.58
C ASP A 374 16.28 0.24 -1.50
N TRP A 375 16.04 -0.06 -0.22
CA TRP A 375 16.83 0.41 0.93
C TRP A 375 17.89 -0.61 1.40
N LEU A 376 18.03 -1.76 0.73
CA LEU A 376 19.11 -2.71 1.02
C LEU A 376 20.49 -2.16 0.63
N SER A 377 20.60 -1.42 -0.48
CA SER A 377 21.89 -0.85 -0.96
C SER A 377 22.59 0.04 0.10
N PRO A 378 21.93 1.05 0.70
CA PRO A 378 22.57 1.85 1.75
C PRO A 378 22.84 1.05 3.02
N LEU A 379 21.98 0.08 3.38
CA LEU A 379 22.19 -0.81 4.53
C LEU A 379 23.45 -1.67 4.37
N ILE A 380 23.59 -2.36 3.24
CA ILE A 380 24.71 -3.25 2.94
C ILE A 380 26.03 -2.48 2.95
N LEU A 381 26.11 -1.35 2.25
CA LEU A 381 27.34 -0.56 2.18
C LEU A 381 27.75 0.02 3.53
N SER A 382 26.80 0.56 4.29
CA SER A 382 27.10 1.14 5.60
C SER A 382 27.39 0.09 6.67
N ALA A 383 26.78 -1.11 6.62
CA ALA A 383 27.13 -2.22 7.50
C ALA A 383 28.51 -2.80 7.19
N ALA A 384 28.82 -3.04 5.91
CA ALA A 384 30.10 -3.60 5.47
C ALA A 384 31.29 -2.65 5.69
N THR A 385 31.10 -1.34 5.49
CA THR A 385 32.21 -0.36 5.54
C THR A 385 32.25 0.51 6.79
N ARG A 386 31.16 0.56 7.58
CA ARG A 386 30.94 1.50 8.69
C ARG A 386 31.05 2.98 8.31
N ARG A 387 30.97 3.32 7.01
CA ARG A 387 31.02 4.69 6.48
C ARG A 387 29.61 5.28 6.29
N PRO A 388 29.45 6.61 6.42
CA PRO A 388 28.20 7.28 6.05
C PRO A 388 27.89 7.11 4.56
N VAL A 389 26.62 6.91 4.22
CA VAL A 389 26.13 6.78 2.84
C VAL A 389 25.32 8.03 2.48
N ARG A 390 25.69 8.69 1.37
CA ARG A 390 25.05 9.89 0.83
C ARG A 390 24.23 9.54 -0.41
N PHE A 391 23.01 10.08 -0.48
CA PHE A 391 22.16 9.91 -1.64
C PHE A 391 22.71 10.66 -2.86
N GLN A 392 22.81 9.97 -3.98
CA GLN A 392 23.11 10.55 -5.29
C GLN A 392 21.84 10.51 -6.16
N ALA A 393 21.43 11.67 -6.66
CA ALA A 393 20.27 11.77 -7.53
C ALA A 393 20.58 11.26 -8.95
N HIS A 394 19.71 10.41 -9.48
CA HIS A 394 19.79 9.84 -10.83
C HIS A 394 19.70 10.87 -11.97
N ASP A 395 19.25 12.09 -11.70
CA ASP A 395 19.04 13.17 -12.66
C ASP A 395 20.10 14.29 -12.58
N ASP A 396 20.99 14.31 -11.58
CA ASP A 396 22.07 15.30 -11.40
C ASP A 396 23.13 15.26 -12.53
N PRO A 397 23.19 16.23 -13.46
CA PRO A 397 24.12 16.18 -14.59
C PRO A 397 25.60 16.35 -14.19
N GLY A 398 25.88 16.80 -12.96
CA GLY A 398 27.22 16.96 -12.41
C GLY A 398 27.63 15.85 -11.43
N ALA A 399 26.91 14.73 -11.41
CA ALA A 399 27.10 13.66 -10.44
C ALA A 399 28.56 13.17 -10.36
N ALA A 400 29.19 13.43 -9.21
CA ALA A 400 30.49 12.88 -8.85
C ALA A 400 30.50 11.34 -8.90
N PRO A 401 31.68 10.69 -8.91
CA PRO A 401 31.76 9.23 -8.85
C PRO A 401 30.92 8.64 -7.71
N HIS A 402 30.06 7.67 -8.04
CA HIS A 402 29.07 7.12 -7.11
C HIS A 402 28.78 5.65 -7.40
N LEU A 403 28.40 4.92 -6.37
CA LEU A 403 28.02 3.52 -6.44
C LEU A 403 26.59 3.36 -6.97
N VAL A 404 26.33 2.26 -7.67
CA VAL A 404 25.00 1.76 -8.04
C VAL A 404 24.95 0.27 -7.73
N ALA A 405 24.04 -0.14 -6.84
CA ALA A 405 24.04 -1.48 -6.26
C ALA A 405 22.63 -1.96 -5.91
N VAL A 406 22.43 -3.29 -5.97
CA VAL A 406 21.16 -4.00 -5.73
C VAL A 406 20.07 -3.61 -6.76
N GLY A 407 19.08 -4.49 -6.96
CA GLY A 407 17.85 -4.15 -7.67
C GLY A 407 18.01 -3.90 -9.17
N SER A 408 16.95 -3.39 -9.79
CA SER A 408 16.80 -3.28 -11.25
C SER A 408 17.02 -1.84 -11.76
N ILE A 409 18.02 -1.14 -11.23
CA ILE A 409 18.25 0.29 -11.46
C ILE A 409 19.43 0.59 -12.40
N GLY A 410 20.09 -0.42 -12.98
CA GLY A 410 21.26 -0.23 -13.87
C GLY A 410 21.02 0.71 -15.06
N ARG A 411 19.78 0.80 -15.56
CA ARG A 411 19.37 1.76 -16.62
C ARG A 411 19.41 3.25 -16.22
N PHE A 412 19.65 3.55 -14.95
CA PHE A 412 19.87 4.90 -14.43
C PHE A 412 21.35 5.22 -14.20
N ALA A 413 22.24 4.26 -14.46
CA ALA A 413 23.68 4.50 -14.39
C ALA A 413 24.13 5.52 -15.45
N ARG A 414 25.28 6.12 -15.18
CA ARG A 414 25.97 7.11 -16.01
C ARG A 414 27.45 6.76 -16.11
N GLN A 415 28.20 7.47 -16.93
CA GLN A 415 29.66 7.35 -17.01
C GLN A 415 30.36 7.45 -15.63
N SER A 416 29.85 8.28 -14.71
CA SER A 416 30.38 8.39 -13.33
C SER A 416 29.88 7.33 -12.35
N SER A 417 29.09 6.35 -12.80
CA SER A 417 28.60 5.26 -11.96
C SER A 417 29.61 4.11 -11.84
N ILE A 418 29.67 3.54 -10.64
CA ILE A 418 30.44 2.35 -10.30
C ILE A 418 29.45 1.26 -9.90
N LEU A 419 29.24 0.29 -10.78
CA LEU A 419 28.20 -0.72 -10.67
C LEU A 419 28.75 -1.99 -10.02
N PHE A 420 28.07 -2.48 -8.97
CA PHE A 420 28.30 -3.82 -8.42
C PHE A 420 26.98 -4.49 -8.05
N GLY A 421 26.73 -5.67 -8.62
CA GLY A 421 25.59 -6.54 -8.31
C GLY A 421 24.19 -5.96 -8.57
N THR A 422 24.09 -4.75 -9.13
CA THR A 422 22.82 -4.22 -9.67
C THR A 422 22.53 -4.87 -11.03
N GLY A 423 21.28 -4.79 -11.48
CA GLY A 423 20.88 -5.32 -12.77
C GLY A 423 19.84 -4.47 -13.49
N VAL A 424 19.33 -5.00 -14.60
CA VAL A 424 18.33 -4.33 -15.43
C VAL A 424 16.89 -4.62 -15.00
N SER A 425 15.96 -3.74 -15.38
CA SER A 425 14.50 -3.99 -15.27
C SER A 425 13.91 -4.66 -16.50
N ARG A 426 14.62 -4.61 -17.64
CA ARG A 426 14.22 -5.14 -18.94
C ARG A 426 15.43 -5.57 -19.75
N SER A 427 15.26 -6.48 -20.70
CA SER A 427 16.28 -6.85 -21.70
C SER A 427 16.69 -5.67 -22.60
N ASP A 428 15.75 -4.80 -22.96
CA ASP A 428 15.96 -3.61 -23.81
C ASP A 428 16.66 -2.41 -23.12
N ALA A 429 17.15 -2.60 -21.90
CA ALA A 429 17.72 -1.54 -21.09
C ALA A 429 19.12 -1.14 -21.57
N LEU A 430 19.24 0.05 -22.16
CA LEU A 430 20.53 0.66 -22.49
C LEU A 430 21.29 1.04 -21.20
N LEU A 431 22.46 0.44 -20.98
CA LEU A 431 23.41 0.84 -19.95
C LEU A 431 24.58 1.62 -20.58
N PRO A 432 25.18 2.59 -19.89
CA PRO A 432 26.35 3.33 -20.38
C PRO A 432 27.56 2.38 -20.54
N PRO A 433 28.11 2.19 -21.75
CA PRO A 433 29.21 1.23 -21.98
C PRO A 433 30.53 1.66 -21.31
N ASP A 434 30.65 2.94 -20.96
CA ASP A 434 31.84 3.60 -20.42
C ASP A 434 31.80 3.82 -18.89
N ALA A 435 30.78 3.29 -18.21
CA ALA A 435 30.74 3.25 -16.75
C ALA A 435 31.71 2.20 -16.16
N THR A 436 31.97 2.27 -14.85
CA THR A 436 32.82 1.27 -14.17
C THR A 436 31.97 0.09 -13.72
N TYR A 437 32.23 -1.10 -14.25
CA TYR A 437 31.53 -2.34 -13.90
C TYR A 437 32.45 -3.27 -13.10
N ILE A 438 32.07 -3.58 -11.86
CA ILE A 438 32.81 -4.52 -10.98
C ILE A 438 32.13 -5.90 -10.97
N SER A 439 30.80 -5.89 -10.87
CA SER A 439 29.95 -7.06 -11.02
C SER A 439 28.55 -6.61 -11.44
N LEU A 440 27.74 -7.54 -11.91
CA LEU A 440 26.32 -7.31 -12.18
C LEU A 440 25.48 -8.36 -11.44
N ARG A 441 24.17 -8.17 -11.37
CA ARG A 441 23.30 -9.15 -10.70
C ARG A 441 23.41 -10.54 -11.30
N GLY A 442 23.55 -10.65 -12.63
CA GLY A 442 23.60 -11.91 -13.35
C GLY A 442 23.97 -11.77 -14.84
N PRO A 443 23.97 -12.90 -15.57
CA PRO A 443 24.44 -12.96 -16.95
C PRO A 443 23.55 -12.20 -17.94
N TYR A 444 22.25 -12.04 -17.68
CA TYR A 444 21.37 -11.29 -18.59
C TYR A 444 21.59 -9.78 -18.47
N SER A 445 21.89 -9.28 -17.27
CA SER A 445 22.36 -7.89 -17.12
C SER A 445 23.73 -7.68 -17.79
N ALA A 446 24.62 -8.68 -17.81
CA ALA A 446 25.91 -8.60 -18.49
C ALA A 446 25.78 -8.65 -20.01
N GLN A 447 24.82 -9.43 -20.54
CA GLN A 447 24.47 -9.44 -21.95
C GLN A 447 24.02 -8.04 -22.42
N ALA A 448 23.14 -7.36 -21.66
CA ALA A 448 22.69 -6.00 -22.00
C ALA A 448 23.83 -4.97 -22.03
N VAL A 449 24.85 -5.12 -21.17
CA VAL A 449 26.07 -4.28 -21.22
C VAL A 449 26.91 -4.58 -22.46
N ALA A 450 27.10 -5.86 -22.81
CA ALA A 450 27.85 -6.25 -24.00
C ALA A 450 27.16 -5.81 -25.30
N GLU A 451 25.83 -5.92 -25.37
CA GLU A 451 25.01 -5.44 -26.51
C GLU A 451 25.05 -3.91 -26.66
N ALA A 452 25.22 -3.17 -25.56
CA ALA A 452 25.47 -1.72 -25.57
C ALA A 452 26.92 -1.33 -25.94
N GLY A 453 27.80 -2.30 -26.22
CA GLY A 453 29.22 -2.08 -26.53
C GLY A 453 30.11 -1.88 -25.31
N GLY A 454 29.64 -2.24 -24.11
CA GLY A 454 30.38 -2.18 -22.86
C GLY A 454 31.30 -3.40 -22.61
N PRO A 455 31.99 -3.43 -21.46
CA PRO A 455 32.91 -4.51 -21.11
C PRO A 455 32.21 -5.85 -20.89
N ARG A 456 32.94 -6.96 -21.13
CA ARG A 456 32.50 -8.31 -20.80
C ARG A 456 32.63 -8.55 -19.29
N ILE A 457 31.50 -8.83 -18.62
CA ILE A 457 31.43 -9.07 -17.17
C ILE A 457 31.10 -10.53 -16.89
N GLU A 458 31.92 -11.17 -16.04
CA GLU A 458 31.76 -12.59 -15.64
C GLU A 458 31.48 -12.78 -14.14
N ARG A 459 31.49 -11.69 -13.35
CA ARG A 459 31.26 -11.72 -11.90
C ARG A 459 29.83 -11.31 -11.60
N PHE A 460 29.11 -12.16 -10.87
CA PHE A 460 27.67 -12.05 -10.67
C PHE A 460 27.23 -12.07 -9.20
N GLY A 461 25.95 -11.75 -8.96
CA GLY A 461 25.27 -11.85 -7.67
C GLY A 461 24.65 -10.54 -7.18
N ASP A 462 23.43 -10.61 -6.60
CA ASP A 462 22.79 -9.46 -5.95
C ASP A 462 23.38 -9.24 -4.54
N PRO A 463 23.82 -8.02 -4.15
CA PRO A 463 24.43 -7.77 -2.84
C PRO A 463 23.53 -8.08 -1.64
N ALA A 464 22.21 -8.18 -1.82
CA ALA A 464 21.30 -8.65 -0.78
C ALA A 464 21.64 -10.08 -0.28
N ALA A 465 22.27 -10.91 -1.12
CA ALA A 465 22.66 -12.28 -0.77
C ALA A 465 23.65 -12.38 0.41
N ILE A 466 24.48 -11.35 0.65
CA ILE A 466 25.48 -11.36 1.73
C ILE A 466 24.96 -10.76 3.04
N LEU A 467 23.68 -10.35 3.10
CA LEU A 467 23.12 -9.72 4.30
C LEU A 467 23.26 -10.57 5.59
N PRO A 468 23.17 -11.92 5.60
CA PRO A 468 23.44 -12.73 6.80
C PRO A 468 24.86 -12.59 7.37
N ARG A 469 25.85 -12.21 6.55
CA ARG A 469 27.24 -11.96 6.99
C ARG A 469 27.40 -10.57 7.62
N LEU A 470 26.52 -9.63 7.27
CA LEU A 470 26.51 -8.25 7.76
C LEU A 470 25.56 -8.05 8.96
N LEU A 471 24.47 -8.81 9.01
CA LEU A 471 23.47 -8.85 10.06
C LEU A 471 23.29 -10.32 10.50
N PRO A 472 24.07 -10.80 11.48
CA PRO A 472 24.07 -12.21 11.89
C PRO A 472 22.83 -12.57 12.73
N ILE A 473 21.66 -12.61 12.07
CA ILE A 473 20.38 -13.03 12.63
C ILE A 473 20.22 -14.54 12.42
N ALA A 474 20.30 -15.32 13.51
CA ALA A 474 20.17 -16.77 13.45
C ALA A 474 18.71 -17.21 13.33
N ARG A 475 18.42 -18.17 12.44
CA ARG A 475 17.12 -18.85 12.39
C ARG A 475 16.97 -19.76 13.63
N PRO A 476 15.86 -19.66 14.40
CA PRO A 476 15.65 -20.48 15.59
C PRO A 476 15.42 -21.96 15.24
N VAL A 477 15.75 -22.85 16.18
CA VAL A 477 15.56 -24.31 16.04
C VAL A 477 14.08 -24.70 15.96
N ARG A 478 13.19 -23.89 16.54
CA ARG A 478 11.73 -24.04 16.44
C ARG A 478 11.15 -22.74 15.92
N THR A 479 10.43 -22.82 14.81
CA THR A 479 9.66 -21.74 14.20
C THR A 479 8.26 -21.67 14.81
N ASN A 480 7.45 -20.70 14.37
CA ASN A 480 6.14 -20.38 14.93
C ASN A 480 4.97 -21.24 14.42
N GLY A 481 5.19 -22.17 13.47
CA GLY A 481 4.13 -23.01 12.90
C GLY A 481 3.25 -22.31 11.86
N ARG A 482 3.71 -21.17 11.31
CA ARG A 482 2.93 -20.27 10.44
C ARG A 482 3.71 -19.89 9.19
N ILE A 483 3.01 -19.34 8.21
CA ILE A 483 3.57 -18.79 6.97
C ILE A 483 3.46 -17.26 6.99
N ALA A 484 4.51 -16.54 6.60
CA ALA A 484 4.44 -15.10 6.38
C ALA A 484 4.15 -14.78 4.91
N LEU A 485 3.22 -13.86 4.65
CA LEU A 485 3.00 -13.26 3.33
C LEU A 485 3.63 -11.85 3.30
N VAL A 486 4.57 -11.61 2.39
CA VAL A 486 5.17 -10.28 2.17
C VAL A 486 4.97 -9.85 0.72
N ARG A 487 4.10 -8.88 0.49
CA ARG A 487 3.76 -8.42 -0.86
C ARG A 487 4.65 -7.27 -1.32
N HIS A 488 5.02 -7.26 -2.60
CA HIS A 488 5.61 -6.08 -3.23
C HIS A 488 4.64 -4.89 -3.11
N PHE A 489 5.14 -3.65 -2.92
CA PHE A 489 4.27 -2.50 -2.64
C PHE A 489 3.18 -2.27 -3.72
N ALA A 490 3.49 -2.58 -4.99
CA ALA A 490 2.54 -2.52 -6.09
C ALA A 490 1.34 -3.48 -5.93
N HIS A 491 1.52 -4.60 -5.23
CA HIS A 491 0.46 -5.58 -4.95
C HIS A 491 -0.29 -5.32 -3.64
N ARG A 492 0.07 -4.28 -2.86
CA ARG A 492 -0.61 -3.96 -1.58
C ARG A 492 -2.11 -3.67 -1.76
N GLY A 493 -2.51 -3.20 -2.93
CA GLY A 493 -3.91 -2.96 -3.29
C GLY A 493 -4.72 -4.21 -3.67
N VAL A 494 -4.08 -5.36 -3.87
CA VAL A 494 -4.80 -6.60 -4.22
C VAL A 494 -5.65 -7.06 -3.02
N SER A 495 -6.90 -7.41 -3.25
CA SER A 495 -7.74 -8.10 -2.25
C SER A 495 -7.24 -9.53 -2.07
N LEU A 496 -6.98 -9.96 -0.84
CA LEU A 496 -6.63 -11.36 -0.55
C LEU A 496 -7.39 -11.87 0.65
N ARG A 497 -8.01 -13.05 0.50
CA ARG A 497 -8.47 -13.86 1.63
C ARG A 497 -7.36 -14.84 1.98
N LEU A 498 -6.99 -14.87 3.25
CA LEU A 498 -5.83 -15.63 3.75
C LEU A 498 -6.32 -16.69 4.76
N PRO A 499 -5.77 -17.92 4.73
CA PRO A 499 -6.08 -18.92 5.75
C PRO A 499 -5.46 -18.51 7.11
N GLU A 500 -5.99 -19.07 8.20
CA GLU A 500 -5.66 -18.65 9.58
C GLU A 500 -4.17 -18.76 9.93
N GLN A 501 -3.43 -19.67 9.29
CA GLN A 501 -1.99 -19.88 9.47
C GLN A 501 -1.08 -18.91 8.68
N VAL A 502 -1.65 -17.94 7.95
CA VAL A 502 -0.88 -16.94 7.18
C VAL A 502 -0.96 -15.56 7.81
N ASP A 503 0.18 -14.98 8.17
CA ASP A 503 0.31 -13.60 8.63
C ASP A 503 0.80 -12.69 7.50
N GLU A 504 0.14 -11.56 7.25
CA GLU A 504 0.64 -10.57 6.27
C GLU A 504 1.55 -9.53 6.94
N HIS A 505 2.74 -9.32 6.37
CA HIS A 505 3.71 -8.30 6.80
C HIS A 505 3.96 -7.26 5.70
N SER A 506 4.12 -6.00 6.12
CA SER A 506 4.40 -4.89 5.21
C SER A 506 5.84 -4.93 4.71
N VAL A 507 6.04 -4.80 3.39
CA VAL A 507 7.38 -4.62 2.78
C VAL A 507 7.91 -3.19 2.95
N LEU A 508 7.14 -2.29 3.57
CA LEU A 508 7.42 -0.86 3.58
C LEU A 508 8.25 -0.45 4.80
N CYS A 509 9.55 -0.28 4.59
CA CYS A 509 10.51 0.19 5.59
C CYS A 509 11.72 0.84 4.90
N SER A 510 12.50 1.61 5.67
CA SER A 510 13.76 2.21 5.20
C SER A 510 14.86 2.23 6.25
N GLY A 511 14.52 2.40 7.53
CA GLY A 511 15.50 2.44 8.62
C GLY A 511 16.18 1.09 8.87
N ARG A 512 17.45 1.11 9.28
CA ARG A 512 18.24 -0.11 9.55
C ARG A 512 17.54 -1.07 10.51
N GLN A 513 17.00 -0.53 11.60
CA GLN A 513 16.32 -1.31 12.63
C GLN A 513 14.94 -1.79 12.18
N GLU A 514 14.30 -1.11 11.22
CA GLU A 514 13.05 -1.58 10.61
C GLU A 514 13.32 -2.79 9.70
N ILE A 515 14.34 -2.70 8.86
CA ILE A 515 14.79 -3.78 7.98
C ILE A 515 15.26 -4.99 8.81
N ALA A 516 16.07 -4.77 9.85
CA ALA A 516 16.50 -5.83 10.77
C ALA A 516 15.31 -6.51 11.46
N ARG A 517 14.35 -5.74 12.02
CA ARG A 517 13.15 -6.30 12.65
C ARG A 517 12.26 -7.09 11.70
N LEU A 518 12.17 -6.71 10.42
CA LEU A 518 11.45 -7.51 9.43
C LEU A 518 12.16 -8.85 9.20
N ILE A 519 13.50 -8.86 9.11
CA ILE A 519 14.27 -10.10 8.97
C ILE A 519 14.15 -10.98 10.24
N GLU A 520 14.30 -10.41 11.43
CA GLU A 520 14.08 -11.07 12.73
C GLU A 520 12.68 -11.69 12.83
N THR A 521 11.66 -10.98 12.34
CA THR A 521 10.30 -11.52 12.22
C THR A 521 10.25 -12.71 11.27
N LEU A 522 10.75 -12.56 10.03
CA LEU A 522 10.67 -13.58 8.99
C LEU A 522 11.44 -14.87 9.32
N VAL A 523 12.61 -14.79 9.98
CA VAL A 523 13.34 -16.01 10.39
C VAL A 523 12.56 -16.87 11.39
N GLY A 524 11.56 -16.31 12.09
CA GLY A 524 10.68 -17.04 13.00
C GLY A 524 9.60 -17.88 12.31
N TYR A 525 9.32 -17.66 11.01
CA TYR A 525 8.27 -18.37 10.26
C TYR A 525 8.74 -19.69 9.66
N ASP A 526 7.82 -20.65 9.50
CA ASP A 526 8.10 -21.93 8.86
C ASP A 526 8.53 -21.70 7.40
N ALA A 527 7.78 -20.85 6.69
CA ALA A 527 8.06 -20.41 5.33
C ALA A 527 7.54 -19.00 5.04
N VAL A 528 7.95 -18.42 3.91
CA VAL A 528 7.50 -17.11 3.41
C VAL A 528 6.89 -17.25 2.02
N LEU A 529 5.72 -16.66 1.79
CA LEU A 529 5.19 -16.39 0.45
C LEU A 529 5.47 -14.93 0.11
N THR A 530 5.99 -14.65 -1.09
CA THR A 530 6.33 -13.28 -1.46
C THR A 530 6.17 -12.98 -2.94
N SER A 531 5.78 -11.74 -3.25
CA SER A 531 5.88 -11.17 -4.59
C SER A 531 7.00 -10.14 -4.74
N ALA A 532 7.79 -9.92 -3.68
CA ALA A 532 8.92 -9.00 -3.65
C ALA A 532 10.24 -9.77 -3.82
N MET A 533 10.93 -9.56 -4.95
CA MET A 533 12.17 -10.27 -5.29
C MET A 533 13.22 -10.21 -4.16
N HIS A 534 13.44 -9.04 -3.55
CA HIS A 534 14.43 -8.93 -2.46
C HIS A 534 14.04 -9.66 -1.18
N ILE A 535 12.75 -9.89 -0.93
CA ILE A 535 12.33 -10.78 0.18
C ILE A 535 12.68 -12.22 -0.16
N GLN A 536 12.48 -12.67 -1.41
CA GLN A 536 12.93 -13.99 -1.86
C GLN A 536 14.44 -14.18 -1.68
N ILE A 537 15.26 -13.21 -2.14
CA ILE A 537 16.72 -13.26 -2.01
C ILE A 537 17.13 -13.37 -0.54
N ILE A 538 16.53 -12.56 0.34
CA ILE A 538 16.78 -12.62 1.78
C ILE A 538 16.35 -13.95 2.39
N CYS A 539 15.20 -14.51 2.01
CA CYS A 539 14.79 -15.83 2.51
C CYS A 539 15.81 -16.92 2.12
N GLN A 540 16.23 -16.95 0.85
CA GLN A 540 17.24 -17.91 0.37
C GLN A 540 18.65 -17.68 0.96
N ALA A 541 18.97 -16.45 1.36
CA ALA A 541 20.22 -16.11 2.04
C ALA A 541 20.23 -16.56 3.51
N TYR A 542 19.14 -16.33 4.25
CA TYR A 542 18.98 -16.73 5.65
C TYR A 542 18.51 -18.20 5.83
N GLY A 543 18.23 -18.91 4.74
CA GLY A 543 17.80 -20.30 4.78
C GLY A 543 16.37 -20.51 5.28
N ILE A 544 15.49 -19.56 4.94
CA ILE A 544 14.05 -19.61 5.15
C ILE A 544 13.39 -20.15 3.87
N PRO A 545 12.59 -21.24 3.94
CA PRO A 545 11.82 -21.73 2.79
C PRO A 545 10.92 -20.63 2.22
N VAL A 546 10.90 -20.48 0.90
CA VAL A 546 10.18 -19.36 0.25
C VAL A 546 9.47 -19.76 -1.04
N GLY A 547 8.27 -19.21 -1.23
CA GLY A 547 7.50 -19.28 -2.47
C GLY A 547 7.41 -17.92 -3.16
N LEU A 548 7.85 -17.84 -4.41
CA LEU A 548 7.75 -16.64 -5.24
C LEU A 548 6.43 -16.66 -6.02
N ILE A 549 5.53 -15.74 -5.66
CA ILE A 549 4.18 -15.64 -6.20
C ILE A 549 3.92 -14.28 -6.86
N THR A 550 2.89 -14.23 -7.71
CA THR A 550 2.22 -13.01 -8.18
C THR A 550 0.71 -13.26 -8.20
N PHE A 551 -0.10 -12.25 -8.43
CA PHE A 551 -1.57 -12.36 -8.32
C PHE A 551 -2.23 -12.30 -9.69
N GLU A 552 -3.24 -13.14 -9.90
CA GLU A 552 -4.01 -13.20 -11.15
C GLU A 552 -4.60 -11.83 -11.52
N GLY A 553 -4.38 -11.39 -12.76
CA GLY A 553 -4.77 -10.06 -13.26
C GLY A 553 -3.87 -8.90 -12.81
N PHE A 554 -2.81 -9.17 -12.06
CA PHE A 554 -1.83 -8.19 -11.57
C PHE A 554 -0.37 -8.59 -11.87
N GLU A 555 -0.16 -9.57 -12.75
CA GLU A 555 1.15 -10.19 -12.99
C GLU A 555 2.23 -9.19 -13.46
N ASP A 556 1.82 -8.14 -14.16
CA ASP A 556 2.67 -7.07 -14.69
C ASP A 556 2.67 -5.78 -13.83
N ALA A 557 2.02 -5.80 -12.66
CA ALA A 557 2.01 -4.65 -11.74
C ALA A 557 3.41 -4.36 -11.13
N VAL A 558 4.29 -5.36 -11.13
CA VAL A 558 5.70 -5.20 -10.74
C VAL A 558 6.53 -4.86 -11.97
N HIS A 559 7.11 -3.65 -12.00
CA HIS A 559 7.86 -3.15 -13.16
C HIS A 559 8.98 -4.09 -13.64
N GLY A 560 8.94 -4.40 -14.93
CA GLY A 560 9.94 -5.12 -15.70
C GLY A 560 9.31 -6.07 -16.72
N ASP A 561 10.15 -6.85 -17.40
CA ASP A 561 9.78 -7.98 -18.28
C ASP A 561 10.04 -9.34 -17.58
N ARG A 562 10.13 -9.33 -16.25
CA ARG A 562 10.46 -10.46 -15.37
C ARG A 562 11.90 -10.99 -15.52
N ILE A 563 12.78 -10.39 -16.35
CA ILE A 563 14.19 -10.80 -16.51
C ILE A 563 14.94 -10.86 -15.18
N LYS A 564 14.63 -9.94 -14.26
CA LYS A 564 15.30 -9.79 -12.97
C LYS A 564 15.30 -11.04 -12.08
N TYR A 565 14.25 -11.87 -12.15
CA TYR A 565 14.15 -13.09 -11.34
C TYR A 565 15.09 -14.18 -11.88
N ARG A 566 15.13 -14.32 -13.22
CA ARG A 566 16.04 -15.24 -13.94
C ARG A 566 17.50 -14.82 -13.76
N ASP A 567 17.75 -13.52 -13.93
CA ASP A 567 19.06 -12.88 -13.80
C ASP A 567 19.63 -12.98 -12.39
N TYR A 568 18.82 -12.77 -11.34
CA TYR A 568 19.23 -13.09 -9.98
C TYR A 568 19.60 -14.57 -9.83
N ALA A 569 18.68 -15.49 -10.19
CA ALA A 569 18.87 -16.92 -9.94
C ALA A 569 20.13 -17.46 -10.63
N ALA A 570 20.29 -17.19 -11.92
CA ALA A 570 21.48 -17.55 -12.69
C ALA A 570 22.76 -16.89 -12.12
N GLY A 571 22.67 -15.64 -11.65
CA GLY A 571 23.79 -14.91 -11.06
C GLY A 571 24.29 -15.45 -9.72
N VAL A 572 23.49 -16.24 -8.99
CA VAL A 572 23.91 -16.95 -7.77
C VAL A 572 23.96 -18.48 -7.91
N GLY A 573 23.81 -19.01 -9.14
CA GLY A 573 23.85 -20.45 -9.40
C GLY A 573 22.61 -21.23 -8.92
N LEU A 574 21.46 -20.58 -8.77
CA LEU A 574 20.19 -21.20 -8.42
C LEU A 574 19.32 -21.46 -9.66
N PRO A 575 18.38 -22.43 -9.62
CA PRO A 575 17.43 -22.66 -10.71
C PRO A 575 16.60 -21.40 -11.03
N GLU A 576 16.49 -21.06 -12.31
CA GLU A 576 15.67 -19.93 -12.74
C GLU A 576 14.18 -20.18 -12.40
N LYS A 577 13.58 -19.28 -11.63
CA LYS A 577 12.17 -19.32 -11.25
C LYS A 577 11.50 -17.99 -11.58
N LEU A 578 10.27 -18.06 -12.10
CA LEU A 578 9.40 -16.91 -12.29
C LEU A 578 8.30 -16.92 -11.22
N PRO A 579 7.70 -15.75 -10.89
CA PRO A 579 6.56 -15.71 -9.97
C PRO A 579 5.38 -16.55 -10.48
N LEU A 580 4.89 -17.47 -9.66
CA LEU A 580 3.68 -18.24 -9.98
C LEU A 580 2.43 -17.39 -9.72
N ALA A 581 1.50 -17.34 -10.69
CA ALA A 581 0.22 -16.69 -10.49
C ALA A 581 -0.63 -17.43 -9.43
N VAL A 582 -1.23 -16.66 -8.54
CA VAL A 582 -2.17 -17.14 -7.52
C VAL A 582 -3.47 -16.35 -7.55
N ASP A 583 -4.54 -17.06 -7.23
CA ASP A 583 -5.90 -16.57 -7.02
C ASP A 583 -5.99 -15.66 -5.78
N HIS A 584 -7.10 -14.94 -5.68
CA HIS A 584 -7.29 -13.95 -4.61
C HIS A 584 -7.87 -14.56 -3.31
N ASP A 585 -8.22 -15.85 -3.33
CA ASP A 585 -8.66 -16.61 -2.15
C ASP A 585 -7.71 -17.78 -1.88
N LEU A 586 -6.75 -17.57 -0.99
CA LEU A 586 -5.73 -18.56 -0.64
C LEU A 586 -6.20 -19.55 0.43
N ARG A 587 -7.45 -19.47 0.91
CA ARG A 587 -7.95 -20.28 2.03
C ARG A 587 -7.97 -21.78 1.75
N HIS A 588 -8.17 -22.16 0.49
CA HIS A 588 -8.28 -23.57 0.05
C HIS A 588 -7.09 -24.04 -0.78
N ARG A 589 -6.03 -23.23 -0.88
CA ARG A 589 -4.85 -23.54 -1.70
C ARG A 589 -3.81 -24.32 -0.90
N ALA A 590 -3.24 -25.36 -1.51
CA ALA A 590 -2.11 -26.10 -0.96
C ALA A 590 -0.83 -25.25 -1.02
N LEU A 591 -0.60 -24.41 0.00
CA LEU A 591 0.49 -23.42 0.02
C LEU A 591 1.88 -24.05 0.00
N ASP A 592 2.05 -25.25 0.55
CA ASP A 592 3.33 -25.97 0.59
C ASP A 592 3.87 -26.28 -0.82
N LEU A 593 2.98 -26.46 -1.81
CA LEU A 593 3.36 -26.67 -3.22
C LEU A 593 3.93 -25.41 -3.89
N LEU A 594 3.85 -24.25 -3.23
CA LEU A 594 4.40 -22.98 -3.70
C LEU A 594 5.81 -22.72 -3.18
N ILE A 595 6.27 -23.48 -2.17
CA ILE A 595 7.44 -23.17 -1.35
C ILE A 595 8.64 -24.05 -1.74
N ALA A 596 9.84 -23.47 -1.76
CA ALA A 596 11.09 -24.18 -1.97
C ALA A 596 12.16 -23.76 -0.93
N ASP A 597 13.08 -24.67 -0.59
CA ASP A 597 14.20 -24.42 0.33
C ASP A 597 15.53 -24.23 -0.44
N ASP A 598 15.52 -23.49 -1.55
CA ASP A 598 16.76 -23.15 -2.25
C ASP A 598 17.63 -22.24 -1.37
N ARG A 599 18.93 -22.52 -1.27
CA ARG A 599 19.87 -21.76 -0.43
C ARG A 599 21.00 -21.20 -1.26
N ILE A 600 21.34 -19.92 -1.05
CA ILE A 600 22.42 -19.27 -1.81
C ILE A 600 23.77 -19.92 -1.48
N PRO A 601 24.58 -20.35 -2.46
CA PRO A 601 25.88 -20.96 -2.23
C PRO A 601 26.85 -20.02 -1.49
N ALA A 602 27.63 -20.59 -0.55
CA ALA A 602 28.63 -19.82 0.21
C ALA A 602 29.76 -19.24 -0.66
N THR A 603 30.02 -19.85 -1.82
CA THR A 603 30.93 -19.36 -2.87
C THR A 603 30.39 -18.08 -3.52
N ALA A 604 29.15 -18.10 -4.00
CA ALA A 604 28.49 -16.93 -4.57
C ALA A 604 28.47 -15.74 -3.58
N MET A 605 28.20 -16.00 -2.30
CA MET A 605 28.31 -14.98 -1.26
C MET A 605 29.74 -14.40 -1.12
N ALA A 606 30.79 -15.23 -1.22
CA ALA A 606 32.18 -14.76 -1.15
C ALA A 606 32.58 -13.93 -2.39
N ASP A 607 32.10 -14.31 -3.58
CA ASP A 607 32.32 -13.53 -4.80
C ASP A 607 31.67 -12.14 -4.74
N ILE A 608 30.50 -12.06 -4.11
CA ILE A 608 29.77 -10.80 -3.88
C ILE A 608 30.49 -9.91 -2.84
N GLU A 609 31.05 -10.48 -1.78
CA GLU A 609 31.87 -9.72 -0.82
C GLU A 609 33.13 -9.15 -1.46
N GLY A 610 33.81 -9.93 -2.31
CA GLY A 610 34.96 -9.45 -3.09
C GLY A 610 34.58 -8.32 -4.05
N ALA A 611 33.45 -8.45 -4.75
CA ALA A 611 32.94 -7.40 -5.62
C ALA A 611 32.59 -6.10 -4.85
N LEU A 612 32.02 -6.21 -3.64
CA LEU A 612 31.74 -5.05 -2.78
C LEU A 612 33.05 -4.35 -2.38
N ALA A 613 34.07 -5.10 -1.94
CA ALA A 613 35.36 -4.54 -1.55
C ALA A 613 36.06 -3.83 -2.73
N GLU A 614 36.03 -4.42 -3.92
CA GLU A 614 36.57 -3.82 -5.15
C GLU A 614 35.81 -2.56 -5.57
N ALA A 615 34.48 -2.53 -5.42
CA ALA A 615 33.66 -1.37 -5.73
C ALA A 615 33.90 -0.19 -4.77
N VAL A 616 34.06 -0.45 -3.48
CA VAL A 616 34.45 0.57 -2.49
C VAL A 616 35.85 1.11 -2.81
N ALA A 617 36.81 0.24 -3.13
CA ALA A 617 38.15 0.67 -3.53
C ALA A 617 38.15 1.47 -4.86
N ALA A 618 37.26 1.14 -5.81
CA ALA A 618 37.08 1.90 -7.04
C ALA A 618 36.48 3.29 -6.78
N HIS A 619 35.48 3.39 -5.90
CA HIS A 619 34.91 4.66 -5.44
C HIS A 619 35.98 5.56 -4.82
N ASP A 620 36.81 5.02 -3.93
CA ASP A 620 37.84 5.81 -3.25
C ASP A 620 38.95 6.28 -4.20
N ARG A 621 39.35 5.45 -5.17
CA ARG A 621 40.24 5.88 -6.26
C ARG A 621 39.62 7.02 -7.06
N ALA A 622 38.36 6.90 -7.47
CA ALA A 622 37.68 7.91 -8.29
C ALA A 622 37.48 9.24 -7.53
N ALA A 623 37.14 9.18 -6.23
CA ALA A 623 37.03 10.35 -5.35
C ALA A 623 38.38 11.08 -5.19
N GLY A 624 39.48 10.35 -4.98
CA GLY A 624 40.82 10.94 -4.86
C GLY A 624 41.27 11.71 -6.11
N HIS A 625 40.96 11.21 -7.31
CA HIS A 625 41.30 11.90 -8.57
C HIS A 625 40.49 13.20 -8.77
N ALA A 626 39.23 13.24 -8.31
CA ALA A 626 38.41 14.44 -8.33
C ALA A 626 38.89 15.53 -7.33
N GLY A 627 39.43 15.12 -6.17
CA GLY A 627 40.06 16.03 -5.21
C GLY A 627 41.38 16.64 -5.70
N GLY A 628 42.21 15.86 -6.40
CA GLY A 628 43.49 16.35 -6.95
C GLY A 628 43.31 17.39 -8.08
N THR A 629 42.33 17.19 -8.96
CA THR A 629 42.07 18.10 -10.10
C THR A 629 41.43 19.43 -9.68
N SER A 630 40.74 19.48 -8.54
CA SER A 630 40.20 20.72 -7.99
C SER A 630 41.30 21.58 -7.34
N GLN A 631 42.21 20.99 -6.55
CA GLN A 631 43.37 21.71 -5.99
C GLN A 631 44.34 22.24 -7.06
N GLN A 632 44.52 21.53 -8.18
CA GLN A 632 45.35 22.03 -9.30
C GLN A 632 44.72 23.23 -10.03
N ARG A 633 43.38 23.31 -10.10
CA ARG A 633 42.69 24.48 -10.69
C ARG A 633 42.77 25.72 -9.81
N GLU A 634 42.88 25.55 -8.49
CA GLU A 634 42.99 26.66 -7.55
C GLU A 634 44.41 27.26 -7.50
N LYS A 635 45.44 26.44 -7.77
CA LYS A 635 46.84 26.90 -7.94
C LYS A 635 47.15 27.45 -9.34
N ALA A 636 46.19 27.44 -10.27
CA ALA A 636 46.35 27.88 -11.66
C ALA A 636 45.51 29.12 -12.00
N ARG A 637 45.34 30.03 -11.03
CA ARG A 637 44.91 31.42 -11.27
C ARG A 637 46.08 32.37 -10.99
N PRO A 638 46.52 33.20 -11.96
CA PRO A 638 47.44 34.30 -11.68
C PRO A 638 46.75 35.43 -10.91
#